data_AF-A0A814H3Q9-F1
#
_entry.id   AF-A0A814H3Q9-F1
#
_cell.length_a   1.000
_cell.length_b   1.000
_cell.length_c   1.000
_cell.angle_alpha   90.00
_cell.angle_beta   90.00
_cell.angle_gamma   90.00
#
_symmetry.space_group_name_H-M   'P 1'
#
loop_
_entity.id
_entity.type
_entity.pdbx_description
1 polymer ?
#
loop_
_entity_poly.entity_id
_entity_poly.type
_entity_poly.pdbx_seq_one_letter_code
_entity_poly.pdbx_strand_id
1 'polypeptide(L)'
;MVFNINLTSEANLISGLDILRIARVLWSSSMSVKSFILFKLFDDNNDDLISIEEIRLFYQNYTSEFKIFRDQQHQKEVIDIFLKEFFPINDDAIQQRELNFDGFYKILQRNANALQSLYLISVPDQDREEENELMWYQRFWSYMINNANRLVFLGIYILVTIGLIIYVSLYRIYILKNNTVWQIIAHVGGTLVNYNYAVAVTLMLKQIMSVLRRIHCLTLIIPIDDHIDEHRLVGTALFVSAIVHSLGHCIHFATHTQVNSWSQSMFTTAAGIGWVAHSATITGDILFLLLMIMFICSLQFIRQRTGFYLLFQYTHYLFWPMFILLIIHAPSFWKWAIGPTTLLFFEKIYLLKRYLPKHGRTKLKSVRIENDNILTLVIERPQRFKFRTGNYINILVRQQFKELYNEPISKQHEDHFRAYFNDDIRSKTFTIDKFGDLFQIKAMLSRRLLMVFNINLTNEANLISGLDILRIARVLWSSSMSVKSFILFKLFDDNNDDLISIEEIRLFYQNYTSEFKIFRDQQHQKEVIDIFLKEFFPINDDAIQQRELNFDGFYKILQRNPNALQSLYLISVPDQDREEENELMWYQRFWSYIINNANRLVFLGIYILITIGLIIYVSLYRIYIVKNNTVWQIIAHVSGTLVNYNYAVAVTLMLKQIMSVLRRIHSLSLIIPIDDHIDAHRLVGTALFVSAIVHSLGHCINFATHTEVNSWSQSMFTTAAGIGWVAHSATITGDILFLLLLIMFICSLQFIRQRTGFYLLFQYTHYLFWPMFILLIIHAPSFWKWAIGPTTLLFFEKLYLLKRYLPKHGRTKLKSVRIENDNILTLVIERPQRFKFRTHYLFWPMFILLIIHAPSFWKWAIGPTTLLFFEKLYLLKRYLPKHGRTKLKSVRIENDNILTLVIERPQRFKFRTGNYINICFPKIAKMEWHPFTISSSPKRQDIRISIMKKKNWTKKVYDYFYGCLTKRAYLTAITIDGADNHSNDNLRNILLSKEITFLANDPDADIWIEGPFSTCTSHVFNSEHVVLIGAGIGVTPSISALDSLTQRVQNHRCVCVSCNANSYNYTQISKQQPKKVDFFWINREIETFSCFRDILEEIENAQENYLNIMAATRNNSTEPTSRYLDMHLYCTSLRPNKKATLEALPYDLVANIYAGMQQYDIHTGLKTPTHVGRPPWKVLFSKFKAEHKSTSVFLTGNTLLASQVKRCCDELGFAFRHEPGF
;
A
#
# COMPACT_ATOMS: atom_id res chain seq x y z
N MET A 1 -28.48 -27.76 -17.20
CA MET A 1 -29.71 -28.05 -17.97
C MET A 1 -30.98 -27.83 -17.14
N VAL A 2 -31.27 -28.63 -16.11
CA VAL A 2 -32.54 -28.63 -15.32
C VAL A 2 -33.19 -27.25 -15.05
N PHE A 3 -32.43 -26.27 -14.57
CA PHE A 3 -32.94 -24.94 -14.20
C PHE A 3 -32.91 -23.89 -15.33
N ASN A 4 -32.56 -24.31 -16.56
CA ASN A 4 -32.39 -23.49 -17.75
C ASN A 4 -31.53 -22.23 -17.53
N ILE A 5 -30.46 -22.38 -16.74
CA ILE A 5 -29.51 -21.32 -16.41
C ILE A 5 -28.57 -21.12 -17.59
N ASN A 6 -28.54 -19.91 -18.15
CA ASN A 6 -27.49 -19.48 -19.07
C ASN A 6 -26.16 -19.40 -18.33
N LEU A 7 -25.42 -20.50 -18.34
CA LEU A 7 -23.99 -20.49 -18.04
C LEU A 7 -23.33 -19.54 -19.05
N THR A 8 -22.67 -18.49 -18.56
CA THR A 8 -21.91 -17.59 -19.44
C THR A 8 -20.80 -18.39 -20.11
N SER A 9 -20.80 -18.37 -21.45
CA SER A 9 -20.12 -19.35 -22.32
C SER A 9 -18.59 -19.42 -22.21
N GLU A 10 -17.98 -18.58 -21.37
CA GLU A 10 -16.53 -18.52 -21.15
C GLU A 10 -16.09 -18.97 -19.73
N ALA A 11 -17.02 -19.34 -18.83
CA ALA A 11 -16.68 -19.45 -17.40
C ALA A 11 -17.30 -20.61 -16.60
N ASN A 12 -18.37 -21.29 -17.05
CA ASN A 12 -19.09 -22.31 -16.25
C ASN A 12 -19.53 -21.83 -14.83
N LEU A 13 -19.66 -20.52 -14.62
CA LEU A 13 -20.05 -19.93 -13.34
C LEU A 13 -21.57 -19.87 -13.18
N ILE A 14 -22.06 -20.31 -12.01
CA ILE A 14 -23.45 -20.12 -11.60
C ILE A 14 -23.54 -18.82 -10.81
N SER A 15 -24.45 -17.91 -11.18
CA SER A 15 -24.56 -16.64 -10.46
C SER A 15 -25.12 -16.86 -9.05
N GLY A 16 -24.74 -16.02 -8.08
CA GLY A 16 -25.32 -16.09 -6.73
C GLY A 16 -26.84 -15.92 -6.70
N LEU A 17 -27.42 -15.26 -7.70
CA LEU A 17 -28.88 -15.16 -7.87
C LEU A 17 -29.49 -16.49 -8.33
N ASP A 18 -28.78 -17.24 -9.18
CA ASP A 18 -29.21 -18.55 -9.66
C ASP A 18 -28.99 -19.64 -8.61
N ILE A 19 -27.93 -19.56 -7.80
CA ILE A 19 -27.77 -20.39 -6.59
C ILE A 19 -28.96 -20.15 -5.65
N LEU A 20 -29.35 -18.89 -5.40
CA LEU A 20 -30.53 -18.59 -4.59
C LEU A 20 -31.85 -19.08 -5.22
N ARG A 21 -31.98 -19.09 -6.55
CA ARG A 21 -33.13 -19.68 -7.26
C ARG A 21 -33.15 -21.20 -7.09
N ILE A 22 -32.05 -21.89 -7.37
CA ILE A 22 -31.90 -23.35 -7.18
C ILE A 22 -32.22 -23.72 -5.74
N ALA A 23 -31.58 -23.07 -4.77
CA ALA A 23 -31.78 -23.32 -3.35
C ALA A 23 -33.25 -23.07 -2.93
N ARG A 24 -33.87 -21.98 -3.39
CA ARG A 24 -35.29 -21.73 -3.13
C ARG A 24 -36.19 -22.84 -3.69
N VAL A 25 -35.94 -23.31 -4.92
CA VAL A 25 -36.72 -24.41 -5.50
C VAL A 25 -36.48 -25.71 -4.72
N LEU A 26 -35.24 -26.11 -4.46
CA LEU A 26 -34.93 -27.33 -3.71
C LEU A 26 -35.52 -27.33 -2.29
N TRP A 27 -35.45 -26.20 -1.60
CA TRP A 27 -35.92 -26.07 -0.23
C TRP A 27 -37.43 -25.93 -0.10
N SER A 28 -38.08 -25.09 -0.93
CA SER A 28 -39.49 -24.70 -0.76
C SER A 28 -40.48 -25.27 -1.79
N SER A 29 -40.06 -26.13 -2.73
CA SER A 29 -40.98 -26.75 -3.69
C SER A 29 -41.67 -28.02 -3.16
N SER A 30 -42.76 -28.42 -3.82
CA SER A 30 -43.48 -29.66 -3.50
C SER A 30 -42.65 -30.91 -3.80
N MET A 31 -42.97 -32.02 -3.15
CA MET A 31 -42.29 -33.32 -3.38
C MET A 31 -42.26 -33.70 -4.87
N SER A 32 -43.33 -33.44 -5.62
CA SER A 32 -43.38 -33.64 -7.07
C SER A 32 -42.30 -32.88 -7.85
N VAL A 33 -42.00 -31.62 -7.48
CA VAL A 33 -40.96 -30.81 -8.12
C VAL A 33 -39.56 -31.30 -7.71
N LYS A 34 -39.37 -31.73 -6.47
CA LYS A 34 -38.10 -32.33 -6.02
C LYS A 34 -37.83 -33.66 -6.75
N SER A 35 -38.85 -34.50 -6.91
CA SER A 35 -38.78 -35.72 -7.73
C SER A 35 -38.53 -35.42 -9.20
N PHE A 36 -39.08 -34.33 -9.75
CA PHE A 36 -38.82 -33.91 -11.14
C PHE A 36 -37.37 -33.43 -11.33
N ILE A 37 -36.81 -32.72 -10.34
CA ILE A 37 -35.39 -32.33 -10.36
C ILE A 37 -34.49 -33.57 -10.28
N LEU A 38 -34.84 -34.56 -9.43
CA LEU A 38 -34.09 -35.82 -9.36
C LEU A 38 -34.20 -36.64 -10.66
N PHE A 39 -35.38 -36.69 -11.27
CA PHE A 39 -35.59 -37.27 -12.60
C PHE A 39 -34.64 -36.61 -13.61
N LYS A 40 -34.63 -35.28 -13.69
CA LYS A 40 -33.74 -34.49 -14.55
C LYS A 40 -32.26 -34.45 -14.13
N LEU A 41 -31.86 -35.18 -13.09
CA LEU A 41 -30.44 -35.44 -12.74
C LEU A 41 -29.99 -36.86 -13.14
N PHE A 42 -30.93 -37.76 -13.42
CA PHE A 42 -30.66 -39.11 -13.94
C PHE A 42 -30.83 -39.19 -15.46
N ASP A 43 -31.69 -38.35 -16.04
CA ASP A 43 -31.81 -38.09 -17.48
C ASP A 43 -30.58 -37.32 -17.99
N ASP A 44 -29.53 -38.05 -18.38
CA ASP A 44 -28.23 -37.50 -18.81
C ASP A 44 -28.24 -37.08 -20.29
N ASN A 45 -29.03 -37.77 -21.12
CA ASN A 45 -29.19 -37.46 -22.54
C ASN A 45 -30.22 -36.31 -22.80
N ASN A 46 -31.02 -35.97 -21.79
CA ASN A 46 -32.09 -34.97 -21.79
C ASN A 46 -33.24 -35.26 -22.80
N ASP A 47 -33.67 -36.51 -22.91
CA ASP A 47 -34.77 -36.96 -23.79
C ASP A 47 -36.15 -37.05 -23.10
N ASP A 48 -36.25 -36.65 -21.82
CA ASP A 48 -37.44 -36.76 -20.96
C ASP A 48 -37.85 -38.21 -20.59
N LEU A 49 -36.94 -39.16 -20.76
CA LEU A 49 -37.03 -40.55 -20.32
C LEU A 49 -35.79 -40.92 -19.48
N ILE A 50 -35.85 -42.06 -18.77
CA ILE A 50 -34.71 -42.59 -18.02
C ILE A 50 -34.65 -44.11 -18.18
N SER A 51 -33.47 -44.62 -18.53
CA SER A 51 -33.11 -46.03 -18.48
C SER A 51 -32.50 -46.43 -17.12
N ILE A 52 -32.57 -47.72 -16.78
CA ILE A 52 -31.89 -48.26 -15.59
C ILE A 52 -30.35 -48.12 -15.71
N GLU A 53 -29.81 -48.08 -16.94
CA GLU A 53 -28.37 -47.93 -17.18
C GLU A 53 -27.88 -46.51 -16.86
N GLU A 54 -28.65 -45.46 -17.15
CA GLU A 54 -28.28 -44.08 -16.79
C GLU A 54 -28.24 -43.89 -15.27
N ILE A 55 -29.21 -44.45 -14.53
CA ILE A 55 -29.19 -44.46 -13.07
C ILE A 55 -27.97 -45.23 -12.55
N ARG A 56 -27.64 -46.39 -13.17
CA ARG A 56 -26.44 -47.18 -12.85
C ARG A 56 -25.16 -46.36 -13.06
N LEU A 57 -25.03 -45.68 -14.20
CA LEU A 57 -23.89 -44.83 -14.55
C LEU A 57 -23.76 -43.63 -13.60
N PHE A 58 -24.86 -42.95 -13.28
CA PHE A 58 -24.88 -41.86 -12.30
C PHE A 58 -24.30 -42.29 -10.95
N TYR A 59 -24.78 -43.40 -10.39
CA TYR A 59 -24.28 -43.90 -9.11
C TYR A 59 -22.83 -44.42 -9.19
N GLN A 60 -22.40 -45.02 -10.31
CA GLN A 60 -21.01 -45.40 -10.51
C GLN A 60 -20.08 -44.17 -10.53
N ASN A 61 -20.43 -43.15 -11.30
CA ASN A 61 -19.68 -41.88 -11.38
C ASN A 61 -19.59 -41.23 -9.99
N TYR A 62 -20.74 -41.00 -9.34
CA TYR A 62 -20.82 -40.41 -7.99
C TYR A 62 -19.98 -41.17 -6.96
N THR A 63 -20.15 -42.49 -6.85
CA THR A 63 -19.41 -43.29 -5.86
C THR A 63 -17.91 -43.39 -6.17
N SER A 64 -17.50 -43.20 -7.43
CA SER A 64 -16.09 -43.14 -7.84
C SER A 64 -15.43 -41.78 -7.54
N GLU A 65 -16.15 -40.67 -7.73
CA GLU A 65 -15.70 -39.31 -7.42
C GLU A 65 -15.37 -39.17 -5.93
N PHE A 66 -16.32 -39.59 -5.08
CA PHE A 66 -16.15 -39.62 -3.62
C PHE A 66 -15.32 -40.82 -3.10
N LYS A 67 -14.87 -41.72 -3.99
CA LYS A 67 -14.02 -42.89 -3.68
C LYS A 67 -14.54 -43.75 -2.53
N ILE A 68 -15.86 -43.95 -2.50
CA ILE A 68 -16.58 -44.64 -1.41
C ILE A 68 -16.14 -46.11 -1.33
N PHE A 69 -15.91 -46.73 -2.49
CA PHE A 69 -15.43 -48.11 -2.62
C PHE A 69 -13.97 -48.14 -3.07
N ARG A 70 -13.20 -49.11 -2.57
CA ARG A 70 -11.79 -49.33 -2.97
C ARG A 70 -11.65 -50.24 -4.20
N ASP A 71 -12.69 -50.98 -4.52
CA ASP A 71 -12.72 -51.99 -5.57
C ASP A 71 -13.94 -51.73 -6.46
N GLN A 72 -13.70 -51.67 -7.77
CA GLN A 72 -14.72 -51.45 -8.78
C GLN A 72 -15.67 -52.65 -8.92
N GLN A 73 -15.23 -53.87 -8.60
CA GLN A 73 -16.10 -55.04 -8.66
C GLN A 73 -17.14 -54.97 -7.53
N HIS A 74 -16.69 -54.74 -6.29
CA HIS A 74 -17.59 -54.56 -5.15
C HIS A 74 -18.50 -53.33 -5.30
N GLN A 75 -18.02 -52.24 -5.91
CA GLN A 75 -18.83 -51.06 -6.26
C GLN A 75 -20.01 -51.44 -7.17
N LYS A 76 -19.77 -52.23 -8.23
CA LYS A 76 -20.83 -52.69 -9.14
C LYS A 76 -21.82 -53.61 -8.44
N GLU A 77 -21.34 -54.58 -7.66
CA GLU A 77 -22.21 -55.50 -6.90
C GLU A 77 -23.19 -54.75 -5.98
N VAL A 78 -22.72 -53.76 -5.22
CA VAL A 78 -23.57 -52.98 -4.30
C VAL A 78 -24.59 -52.12 -5.05
N ILE A 79 -24.21 -51.53 -6.19
CA ILE A 79 -25.11 -50.73 -7.04
C ILE A 79 -26.18 -51.64 -7.69
N ASP A 80 -25.81 -52.82 -8.18
CA ASP A 80 -26.78 -53.75 -8.78
C ASP A 80 -27.75 -54.36 -7.76
N ILE A 81 -27.31 -54.58 -6.50
CA ILE A 81 -28.21 -54.95 -5.40
C ILE A 81 -29.20 -53.81 -5.12
N PHE A 82 -28.71 -52.56 -5.01
CA PHE A 82 -29.56 -51.39 -4.80
C PHE A 82 -30.60 -51.22 -5.92
N LEU A 83 -30.21 -51.34 -7.19
CA LEU A 83 -31.13 -51.20 -8.33
C LEU A 83 -32.22 -52.28 -8.33
N LYS A 84 -31.90 -53.53 -7.98
CA LYS A 84 -32.88 -54.63 -7.87
C LYS A 84 -33.90 -54.42 -6.76
N GLU A 85 -33.47 -53.90 -5.61
CA GLU A 85 -34.35 -53.60 -4.47
C GLU A 85 -35.20 -52.33 -4.72
N PHE A 86 -34.63 -51.31 -5.38
CA PHE A 86 -35.33 -50.05 -5.65
C PHE A 86 -36.35 -50.17 -6.79
N PHE A 87 -36.06 -51.00 -7.79
CA PHE A 87 -36.94 -51.29 -8.92
C PHE A 87 -37.35 -52.78 -8.89
N PRO A 88 -38.27 -53.19 -7.98
CA PRO A 88 -38.65 -54.59 -7.82
C PRO A 88 -39.26 -55.16 -9.11
N ILE A 89 -38.55 -56.12 -9.70
CA ILE A 89 -38.81 -56.70 -11.03
C ILE A 89 -39.92 -57.75 -10.96
N ASN A 90 -40.86 -57.67 -11.89
CA ASN A 90 -41.61 -58.81 -12.43
C ASN A 90 -41.97 -58.47 -13.89
N ASP A 91 -40.97 -58.56 -14.78
CA ASP A 91 -41.07 -58.82 -16.23
C ASP A 91 -39.74 -58.44 -16.91
N ASP A 92 -39.18 -59.33 -17.74
CA ASP A 92 -37.95 -59.08 -18.51
C ASP A 92 -38.10 -57.93 -19.54
N ALA A 93 -39.32 -57.47 -19.79
CA ALA A 93 -39.64 -56.31 -20.63
C ALA A 93 -39.18 -54.96 -20.05
N ILE A 94 -38.72 -54.90 -18.79
CA ILE A 94 -38.36 -53.62 -18.14
C ILE A 94 -36.90 -53.20 -18.40
N GLN A 95 -35.99 -54.11 -18.78
CA GLN A 95 -34.60 -53.73 -19.10
C GLN A 95 -34.47 -52.83 -20.35
N GLN A 96 -35.52 -52.74 -21.17
CA GLN A 96 -35.64 -51.81 -22.30
C GLN A 96 -36.77 -50.78 -22.11
N ARG A 97 -37.33 -50.62 -20.89
CA ARG A 97 -38.32 -49.57 -20.61
C ARG A 97 -37.64 -48.31 -20.11
N GLU A 98 -37.49 -47.39 -21.03
CA GLU A 98 -37.49 -45.94 -20.78
C GLU A 98 -38.68 -45.55 -19.87
N LEU A 99 -38.38 -45.02 -18.69
CA LEU A 99 -39.37 -44.51 -17.74
C LEU A 99 -39.58 -43.01 -17.95
N ASN A 100 -40.81 -42.61 -18.24
CA ASN A 100 -41.20 -41.20 -18.16
C ASN A 100 -41.37 -40.74 -16.70
N PHE A 101 -41.48 -39.42 -16.50
CA PHE A 101 -41.56 -38.83 -15.16
C PHE A 101 -42.72 -39.38 -14.30
N ASP A 102 -43.89 -39.65 -14.87
CA ASP A 102 -45.04 -40.19 -14.11
C ASP A 102 -44.79 -41.64 -13.65
N GLY A 103 -44.15 -42.46 -14.49
CA GLY A 103 -43.69 -43.81 -14.13
C GLY A 103 -42.66 -43.78 -13.00
N PHE A 104 -41.62 -42.95 -13.14
CA PHE A 104 -40.58 -42.76 -12.12
C PHE A 104 -41.16 -42.23 -10.80
N TYR A 105 -42.04 -41.22 -10.85
CA TYR A 105 -42.66 -40.63 -9.67
C TYR A 105 -43.54 -41.63 -8.90
N LYS A 106 -44.28 -42.51 -9.60
CA LYS A 106 -45.05 -43.61 -8.99
C LYS A 106 -44.17 -44.65 -8.31
N ILE A 107 -42.99 -44.95 -8.84
CA ILE A 107 -42.01 -45.86 -8.20
C ILE A 107 -41.46 -45.19 -6.94
N LEU A 108 -41.07 -43.92 -7.04
CA LEU A 108 -40.60 -43.11 -5.90
C LEU A 108 -41.63 -43.02 -4.78
N GLN A 109 -42.92 -42.85 -5.11
CA GLN A 109 -44.01 -42.83 -4.14
C GLN A 109 -44.20 -44.15 -3.38
N ARG A 110 -43.77 -45.29 -3.94
CA ARG A 110 -43.83 -46.59 -3.25
C ARG A 110 -42.69 -46.80 -2.26
N ASN A 111 -41.58 -46.04 -2.38
CA ASN A 111 -40.40 -46.20 -1.52
C ASN A 111 -40.33 -45.08 -0.46
N ALA A 112 -40.86 -45.38 0.73
CA ALA A 112 -40.92 -44.44 1.85
C ALA A 112 -39.54 -43.86 2.25
N ASN A 113 -38.47 -44.66 2.17
CA ASN A 113 -37.12 -44.22 2.51
C ASN A 113 -36.56 -43.22 1.47
N ALA A 114 -36.92 -43.40 0.20
CA ALA A 114 -36.56 -42.47 -0.87
C ALA A 114 -37.29 -41.13 -0.73
N LEU A 115 -38.59 -41.18 -0.43
CA LEU A 115 -39.39 -39.99 -0.08
C LEU A 115 -38.85 -39.26 1.16
N GLN A 116 -38.46 -40.00 2.21
CA GLN A 116 -37.86 -39.40 3.42
C GLN A 116 -36.51 -38.73 3.11
N SER A 117 -35.70 -39.34 2.24
CA SER A 117 -34.43 -38.77 1.79
C SER A 117 -34.62 -37.48 0.97
N LEU A 118 -35.64 -37.42 0.11
CA LEU A 118 -36.05 -36.19 -0.58
C LEU A 118 -36.66 -35.15 0.38
N TYR A 119 -37.33 -35.59 1.45
CA TYR A 119 -37.89 -34.69 2.47
C TYR A 119 -36.78 -33.96 3.24
N LEU A 120 -35.65 -34.61 3.52
CA LEU A 120 -34.45 -34.02 4.14
C LEU A 120 -33.79 -32.91 3.29
N ILE A 121 -34.15 -32.76 2.01
CA ILE A 121 -33.72 -31.65 1.13
C ILE A 121 -34.62 -30.40 1.33
N SER A 122 -35.66 -30.48 2.16
CA SER A 122 -36.45 -29.30 2.56
C SER A 122 -35.69 -28.42 3.55
N VAL A 123 -36.17 -27.20 3.79
CA VAL A 123 -35.67 -26.40 4.93
C VAL A 123 -35.80 -27.26 6.19
N PRO A 124 -34.73 -27.44 7.00
CA PRO A 124 -34.86 -28.14 8.27
C PRO A 124 -35.85 -27.41 9.16
N ASP A 125 -36.68 -28.16 9.91
CA ASP A 125 -37.62 -27.58 10.86
C ASP A 125 -36.92 -26.62 11.83
N GLN A 126 -37.65 -25.61 12.28
CA GLN A 126 -37.13 -24.37 12.88
C GLN A 126 -36.61 -24.52 14.33
N ASP A 127 -36.14 -25.71 14.72
CA ASP A 127 -35.69 -26.11 16.06
C ASP A 127 -34.37 -25.44 16.51
N ARG A 128 -33.94 -24.34 15.87
CA ARG A 128 -32.74 -23.57 16.25
C ARG A 128 -32.85 -22.05 16.12
N GLU A 129 -34.03 -21.46 16.31
CA GLU A 129 -34.09 -19.99 16.53
C GLU A 129 -33.70 -19.56 17.96
N GLU A 130 -33.56 -20.48 18.92
CA GLU A 130 -33.01 -20.17 20.25
C GLU A 130 -31.47 -19.95 20.27
N GLU A 131 -30.71 -20.37 19.25
CA GLU A 131 -29.24 -20.26 19.25
C GLU A 131 -28.72 -18.81 19.14
N ASN A 132 -29.55 -17.86 18.68
CA ASN A 132 -29.16 -16.45 18.53
C ASN A 132 -29.33 -15.60 19.80
N GLU A 133 -30.05 -16.09 20.82
CA GLU A 133 -30.15 -15.45 22.15
C GLU A 133 -29.57 -16.33 23.28
N LEU A 134 -28.46 -17.05 23.01
CA LEU A 134 -27.60 -17.57 24.09
C LEU A 134 -27.14 -16.41 24.99
N MET A 135 -27.86 -16.20 26.10
CA MET A 135 -27.57 -15.18 27.09
C MET A 135 -26.09 -15.26 27.50
N TRP A 136 -25.48 -14.11 27.76
CA TRP A 136 -24.06 -14.00 28.14
C TRP A 136 -23.65 -15.00 29.24
N TYR A 137 -24.58 -15.31 30.16
CA TYR A 137 -24.45 -16.31 31.21
C TYR A 137 -24.16 -17.73 30.69
N GLN A 138 -24.87 -18.22 29.67
CA GLN A 138 -24.63 -19.55 29.12
C GLN A 138 -23.28 -19.62 28.41
N ARG A 139 -22.93 -18.59 27.61
CA ARG A 139 -21.59 -18.48 26.97
C ARG A 139 -20.48 -18.41 28.02
N PHE A 140 -20.72 -17.68 29.12
CA PHE A 140 -19.83 -17.63 30.28
C PHE A 140 -19.68 -19.00 30.94
N TRP A 141 -20.76 -19.73 31.19
CA TRP A 141 -20.68 -21.09 31.77
C TRP A 141 -20.02 -22.11 30.85
N SER A 142 -20.29 -22.10 29.55
CA SER A 142 -19.54 -22.92 28.60
C SER A 142 -18.05 -22.58 28.62
N TYR A 143 -17.68 -21.30 28.72
CA TYR A 143 -16.28 -20.90 28.90
C TYR A 143 -15.69 -21.39 30.23
N MET A 144 -16.40 -21.22 31.35
CA MET A 144 -15.99 -21.64 32.68
C MET A 144 -15.79 -23.16 32.77
N ILE A 145 -16.69 -23.94 32.18
CA ILE A 145 -16.61 -25.42 32.14
C ILE A 145 -15.45 -25.86 31.24
N ASN A 146 -15.36 -25.33 30.02
CA ASN A 146 -14.33 -25.71 29.06
C ASN A 146 -12.91 -25.27 29.48
N ASN A 147 -12.78 -24.31 30.41
CA ASN A 147 -11.49 -23.81 30.93
C ASN A 147 -11.34 -24.04 32.45
N ALA A 148 -12.14 -24.92 33.06
CA ALA A 148 -12.21 -25.04 34.52
C ALA A 148 -10.84 -25.33 35.18
N ASN A 149 -10.08 -26.28 34.62
CA ASN A 149 -8.73 -26.63 35.06
C ASN A 149 -7.75 -25.45 34.97
N ARG A 150 -7.84 -24.67 33.89
CA ARG A 150 -7.03 -23.46 33.67
C ARG A 150 -7.37 -22.36 34.68
N LEU A 151 -8.65 -22.16 34.96
CA LEU A 151 -9.12 -21.17 35.94
C LEU A 151 -8.74 -21.55 37.37
N VAL A 152 -8.77 -22.84 37.71
CA VAL A 152 -8.27 -23.36 39.01
C VAL A 152 -6.77 -23.11 39.14
N PHE A 153 -5.96 -23.44 38.13
CA PHE A 153 -4.53 -23.15 38.13
C PHE A 153 -4.25 -21.65 38.27
N LEU A 154 -4.93 -20.81 37.50
CA LEU A 154 -4.81 -19.34 37.55
C LEU A 154 -5.19 -18.80 38.95
N GLY A 155 -6.27 -19.31 39.54
CA GLY A 155 -6.71 -18.94 40.88
C GLY A 155 -5.66 -19.27 41.95
N ILE A 156 -5.11 -20.49 41.93
CA ILE A 156 -4.02 -20.90 42.84
C ILE A 156 -2.78 -20.03 42.62
N TYR A 157 -2.38 -19.79 41.37
CA TYR A 157 -1.23 -18.96 41.01
C TYR A 157 -1.38 -17.50 41.49
N ILE A 158 -2.55 -16.90 41.31
CA ILE A 158 -2.86 -15.55 41.81
C ILE A 158 -2.89 -15.51 43.34
N LEU A 159 -3.50 -16.49 44.00
CA LEU A 159 -3.55 -16.56 45.47
C LEU A 159 -2.15 -16.69 46.08
N VAL A 160 -1.28 -17.53 45.52
CA VAL A 160 0.13 -17.64 45.95
C VAL A 160 0.89 -16.34 45.68
N THR A 161 0.67 -15.70 44.53
CA THR A 161 1.28 -14.41 44.18
C THR A 161 0.90 -13.32 45.19
N ILE A 162 -0.39 -13.17 45.50
CA ILE A 162 -0.90 -12.22 46.50
C ILE A 162 -0.37 -12.56 47.90
N GLY A 163 -0.37 -13.84 48.28
CA GLY A 163 0.18 -14.31 49.56
C GLY A 163 1.66 -13.96 49.73
N LEU A 164 2.47 -14.11 48.68
CA LEU A 164 3.89 -13.72 48.68
C LEU A 164 4.08 -12.20 48.79
N ILE A 165 3.27 -11.40 48.08
CA ILE A 165 3.29 -9.93 48.17
C ILE A 165 2.98 -9.50 49.62
N ILE A 166 1.91 -10.04 50.21
CA ILE A 166 1.50 -9.73 51.58
C ILE A 166 2.58 -10.17 52.57
N TYR A 167 3.06 -11.41 52.48
CA TYR A 167 4.09 -11.96 53.37
C TYR A 167 5.37 -11.12 53.37
N VAL A 168 5.93 -10.81 52.19
CA VAL A 168 7.17 -10.02 52.08
C VAL A 168 6.97 -8.59 52.58
N SER A 169 5.81 -7.99 52.31
CA SER A 169 5.47 -6.64 52.77
C SER A 169 5.35 -6.58 54.29
N LEU A 170 4.55 -7.47 54.89
CA LEU A 170 4.37 -7.53 56.34
C LEU A 170 5.67 -7.87 57.07
N TYR A 171 6.45 -8.83 56.56
CA TYR A 171 7.76 -9.19 57.14
C TYR A 171 8.72 -7.98 57.19
N ARG A 172 8.75 -7.16 56.13
CA ARG A 172 9.62 -5.98 56.05
C ARG A 172 9.12 -4.77 56.86
N ILE A 173 7.80 -4.61 56.96
CA ILE A 173 7.18 -3.53 57.76
C ILE A 173 7.32 -3.83 59.26
N TYR A 174 6.94 -5.03 59.71
CA TYR A 174 6.80 -5.34 61.13
C TYR A 174 8.04 -5.94 61.78
N ILE A 175 8.78 -6.82 61.10
CA ILE A 175 9.89 -7.57 61.70
C ILE A 175 11.22 -6.85 61.51
N LEU A 176 11.59 -6.52 60.26
CA LEU A 176 12.90 -5.90 59.99
C LEU A 176 12.98 -4.41 60.39
N LYS A 177 11.85 -3.68 60.31
CA LYS A 177 11.74 -2.22 60.51
C LYS A 177 12.69 -1.40 59.60
N ASN A 178 12.55 -0.07 59.59
CA ASN A 178 13.35 0.88 58.78
C ASN A 178 13.51 0.57 57.26
N ASN A 179 12.61 -0.20 56.63
CA ASN A 179 12.62 -0.40 55.18
C ASN A 179 11.85 0.73 54.47
N THR A 180 12.40 1.24 53.36
CA THR A 180 11.71 2.25 52.53
C THR A 180 10.64 1.59 51.64
N VAL A 181 9.62 2.33 51.22
CA VAL A 181 8.56 1.81 50.32
C VAL A 181 9.15 1.21 49.03
N TRP A 182 10.12 1.89 48.41
CA TRP A 182 10.79 1.42 47.20
C TRP A 182 11.63 0.16 47.43
N GLN A 183 12.28 0.03 48.59
CA GLN A 183 12.99 -1.17 48.99
C GLN A 183 12.03 -2.34 49.25
N ILE A 184 10.83 -2.10 49.80
CA ILE A 184 9.79 -3.14 49.93
C ILE A 184 9.34 -3.60 48.55
N ILE A 185 9.01 -2.68 47.64
CA ILE A 185 8.63 -2.97 46.25
C ILE A 185 9.72 -3.78 45.53
N ALA A 186 10.99 -3.40 45.69
CA ALA A 186 12.12 -4.12 45.10
C ALA A 186 12.19 -5.58 45.57
N HIS A 187 12.05 -5.84 46.86
CA HIS A 187 12.10 -7.20 47.41
C HIS A 187 10.85 -8.03 47.10
N VAL A 188 9.67 -7.40 47.00
CA VAL A 188 8.45 -8.04 46.48
C VAL A 188 8.68 -8.48 45.03
N GLY A 189 9.14 -7.56 44.16
CA GLY A 189 9.47 -7.86 42.76
C GLY A 189 10.48 -9.01 42.63
N GLY A 190 11.57 -8.98 43.38
CA GLY A 190 12.59 -10.05 43.35
C GLY A 190 12.06 -11.40 43.85
N THR A 191 11.16 -11.42 44.83
CA THR A 191 10.51 -12.66 45.28
C THR A 191 9.57 -13.22 44.21
N LEU A 192 8.83 -12.36 43.51
CA LEU A 192 7.98 -12.77 42.39
C LEU A 192 8.79 -13.24 41.18
N VAL A 193 9.95 -12.66 40.89
CA VAL A 193 10.89 -13.17 39.88
C VAL A 193 11.31 -14.61 40.21
N ASN A 194 11.68 -14.88 41.46
CA ASN A 194 12.09 -16.22 41.90
C ASN A 194 10.96 -17.26 41.76
N TYR A 195 9.74 -16.90 42.19
CA TYR A 195 8.55 -17.76 42.06
C TYR A 195 8.19 -18.02 40.59
N ASN A 196 8.08 -16.96 39.78
CA ASN A 196 7.69 -17.06 38.38
C ASN A 196 8.73 -17.83 37.55
N TYR A 197 10.03 -17.70 37.86
CA TYR A 197 11.07 -18.53 37.26
C TYR A 197 10.83 -20.03 37.56
N ALA A 198 10.61 -20.39 38.82
CA ALA A 198 10.43 -21.78 39.23
C ALA A 198 9.21 -22.43 38.57
N VAL A 199 8.08 -21.70 38.48
CA VAL A 199 6.87 -22.17 37.79
C VAL A 199 7.11 -22.27 36.27
N ALA A 200 7.72 -21.26 35.65
CA ALA A 200 7.96 -21.25 34.20
C ALA A 200 8.86 -22.40 33.72
N VAL A 201 9.88 -22.78 34.50
CA VAL A 201 10.72 -23.96 34.22
C VAL A 201 9.92 -25.25 34.40
N THR A 202 9.16 -25.36 35.49
CA THR A 202 8.39 -26.58 35.83
C THR A 202 7.35 -26.92 34.75
N LEU A 203 6.64 -25.91 34.22
CA LEU A 203 5.67 -26.08 33.14
C LEU A 203 6.28 -26.65 31.84
N MET A 204 7.58 -26.45 31.60
CA MET A 204 8.27 -26.88 30.38
C MET A 204 8.90 -28.29 30.49
N LEU A 205 8.65 -29.02 31.57
CA LEU A 205 9.11 -30.39 31.80
C LEU A 205 8.24 -31.41 31.07
N LYS A 206 8.35 -31.43 29.73
CA LYS A 206 7.42 -32.11 28.81
C LYS A 206 7.28 -33.61 29.05
N GLN A 207 8.35 -34.32 29.40
CA GLN A 207 8.22 -35.75 29.72
C GLN A 207 7.45 -35.95 31.03
N ILE A 208 7.68 -35.09 32.03
CA ILE A 208 6.95 -35.14 33.31
C ILE A 208 5.47 -34.82 33.06
N MET A 209 5.14 -33.79 32.28
CA MET A 209 3.75 -33.50 31.89
C MET A 209 3.08 -34.69 31.19
N SER A 210 3.80 -35.39 30.29
CA SER A 210 3.29 -36.63 29.68
C SER A 210 3.10 -37.79 30.68
N VAL A 211 3.79 -37.81 31.82
CA VAL A 211 3.56 -38.79 32.89
C VAL A 211 2.35 -38.37 33.72
N LEU A 212 2.28 -37.10 34.13
CA LEU A 212 1.20 -36.53 34.93
C LEU A 212 -0.17 -36.57 34.23
N ARG A 213 -0.21 -36.48 32.89
CA ARG A 213 -1.44 -36.68 32.07
C ARG A 213 -2.15 -38.01 32.34
N ARG A 214 -1.46 -39.02 32.89
CA ARG A 214 -2.06 -40.32 33.26
C ARG A 214 -2.72 -40.33 34.65
N ILE A 215 -2.59 -39.25 35.42
CA ILE A 215 -3.13 -39.11 36.78
C ILE A 215 -4.37 -38.22 36.71
N HIS A 216 -5.55 -38.84 36.68
CA HIS A 216 -6.82 -38.16 36.38
C HIS A 216 -7.17 -37.00 37.35
N CYS A 217 -6.80 -37.11 38.64
CA CYS A 217 -7.02 -36.02 39.59
C CYS A 217 -6.16 -34.77 39.31
N LEU A 218 -4.98 -34.92 38.68
CA LEU A 218 -4.13 -33.78 38.35
C LEU A 218 -4.59 -33.06 37.07
N THR A 219 -5.18 -33.78 36.11
CA THR A 219 -5.76 -33.16 34.89
C THR A 219 -6.97 -32.25 35.18
N LEU A 220 -7.60 -32.40 36.35
CA LEU A 220 -8.69 -31.52 36.81
C LEU A 220 -8.19 -30.21 37.43
N ILE A 221 -6.97 -30.21 37.99
CA ILE A 221 -6.40 -29.07 38.76
C ILE A 221 -5.39 -28.29 37.92
N ILE A 222 -4.65 -28.97 37.05
CA ILE A 222 -3.55 -28.41 36.25
C ILE A 222 -3.89 -28.58 34.77
N PRO A 223 -3.81 -27.52 33.93
CA PRO A 223 -3.94 -27.62 32.48
C PRO A 223 -2.69 -28.26 31.87
N ILE A 224 -2.55 -29.58 32.04
CA ILE A 224 -1.38 -30.37 31.58
C ILE A 224 -1.25 -30.35 30.06
N ASP A 225 -2.35 -30.19 29.33
CA ASP A 225 -2.35 -30.14 27.88
C ASP A 225 -1.94 -28.77 27.35
N ASP A 226 -2.41 -27.69 28.00
CA ASP A 226 -2.13 -26.30 27.64
C ASP A 226 -0.94 -25.68 28.42
N HIS A 227 -0.08 -26.51 29.02
CA HIS A 227 1.11 -26.09 29.79
C HIS A 227 2.02 -25.08 29.06
N ILE A 228 2.01 -25.08 27.73
CA ILE A 228 2.76 -24.13 26.89
C ILE A 228 2.14 -22.73 26.91
N ASP A 229 0.82 -22.62 26.99
CA ASP A 229 0.13 -21.33 27.06
C ASP A 229 0.22 -20.74 28.48
N GLU A 230 0.17 -21.59 29.51
CA GLU A 230 0.48 -21.17 30.89
C GLU A 230 1.94 -20.76 31.07
N HIS A 231 2.89 -21.42 30.40
CA HIS A 231 4.28 -20.97 30.38
C HIS A 231 4.43 -19.57 29.78
N ARG A 232 3.62 -19.19 28.77
CA ARG A 232 3.61 -17.82 28.22
C ARG A 232 3.07 -16.81 29.24
N LEU A 233 1.99 -17.16 29.95
CA LEU A 233 1.42 -16.31 31.01
C LEU A 233 2.43 -16.07 32.14
N VAL A 234 3.05 -17.13 32.66
CA VAL A 234 4.05 -17.01 33.72
C VAL A 234 5.31 -16.30 33.22
N GLY A 235 5.67 -16.46 31.93
CA GLY A 235 6.75 -15.72 31.29
C GLY A 235 6.51 -14.21 31.18
N THR A 236 5.28 -13.75 30.92
CA THR A 236 4.95 -12.31 30.97
C THR A 236 4.99 -11.79 32.40
N ALA A 237 4.46 -12.55 33.37
CA ALA A 237 4.52 -12.19 34.79
C ALA A 237 5.96 -12.10 35.32
N LEU A 238 6.85 -13.00 34.88
CA LEU A 238 8.29 -12.96 35.19
C LEU A 238 8.94 -11.65 34.71
N PHE A 239 8.66 -11.22 33.47
CA PHE A 239 9.19 -9.99 32.92
C PHE A 239 8.66 -8.74 33.64
N VAL A 240 7.35 -8.69 33.95
CA VAL A 240 6.76 -7.59 34.75
C VAL A 240 7.35 -7.54 36.15
N SER A 241 7.54 -8.69 36.80
CA SER A 241 8.17 -8.77 38.13
C SER A 241 9.62 -8.25 38.12
N ALA A 242 10.37 -8.55 37.05
CA ALA A 242 11.73 -8.05 36.85
C ALA A 242 11.76 -6.53 36.66
N ILE A 243 10.84 -5.95 35.89
CA ILE A 243 10.71 -4.49 35.75
C ILE A 243 10.45 -3.84 37.12
N VAL A 244 9.50 -4.37 37.90
CA VAL A 244 9.15 -3.84 39.23
C VAL A 244 10.34 -3.95 40.20
N HIS A 245 11.07 -5.06 40.15
CA HIS A 245 12.29 -5.28 40.94
C HIS A 245 13.38 -4.26 40.61
N SER A 246 13.75 -4.13 39.33
CA SER A 246 14.80 -3.22 38.87
C SER A 246 14.44 -1.75 39.11
N LEU A 247 13.20 -1.33 38.84
CA LEU A 247 12.75 0.04 39.12
C LEU A 247 12.74 0.34 40.63
N GLY A 248 12.30 -0.61 41.46
CA GLY A 248 12.32 -0.47 42.92
C GLY A 248 13.74 -0.23 43.45
N HIS A 249 14.73 -0.97 42.94
CA HIS A 249 16.14 -0.75 43.28
C HIS A 249 16.67 0.59 42.74
N CYS A 250 16.41 0.93 41.47
CA CYS A 250 16.85 2.21 40.90
C CYS A 250 16.33 3.41 41.68
N ILE A 251 15.03 3.43 42.02
CA ILE A 251 14.43 4.55 42.77
C ILE A 251 14.93 4.57 44.22
N HIS A 252 15.12 3.41 44.87
CA HIS A 252 15.69 3.34 46.22
C HIS A 252 17.13 3.89 46.25
N PHE A 253 18.00 3.48 45.33
CA PHE A 253 19.38 3.97 45.27
C PHE A 253 19.43 5.47 44.91
N ALA A 254 18.64 5.93 43.94
CA ALA A 254 18.58 7.34 43.56
C ALA A 254 18.04 8.27 44.67
N THR A 255 17.36 7.72 45.68
CA THR A 255 16.82 8.50 46.82
C THR A 255 17.63 8.36 48.12
N HIS A 256 18.46 7.32 48.26
CA HIS A 256 19.16 7.01 49.52
C HIS A 256 20.68 6.90 49.43
N THR A 257 21.24 6.82 48.23
CA THR A 257 22.68 6.98 48.01
C THR A 257 22.93 8.38 47.43
N GLN A 258 23.99 9.08 47.88
CA GLN A 258 24.31 10.45 47.44
C GLN A 258 24.89 10.48 46.01
N VAL A 259 24.13 9.96 45.06
CA VAL A 259 24.57 9.70 43.69
C VAL A 259 23.91 10.72 42.76
N ASN A 260 24.73 11.62 42.22
CA ASN A 260 24.27 12.83 41.53
C ASN A 260 23.66 12.60 40.13
N SER A 261 23.49 11.36 39.67
CA SER A 261 22.90 11.06 38.37
C SER A 261 22.22 9.69 38.28
N TRP A 262 21.16 9.59 37.48
CA TRP A 262 20.42 8.34 37.23
C TRP A 262 21.31 7.23 36.63
N SER A 263 22.27 7.57 35.77
CA SER A 263 23.20 6.60 35.18
C SER A 263 24.14 6.00 36.23
N GLN A 264 24.67 6.80 37.14
CA GLN A 264 25.46 6.31 38.27
C GLN A 264 24.61 5.49 39.25
N SER A 265 23.30 5.78 39.39
CA SER A 265 22.40 4.99 40.24
C SER A 265 22.07 3.61 39.66
N MET A 266 22.16 3.41 38.34
CA MET A 266 22.02 2.08 37.74
C MET A 266 23.27 1.23 37.98
N PHE A 267 24.46 1.78 37.70
CA PHE A 267 25.74 1.07 37.77
C PHE A 267 26.48 1.20 39.12
N THR A 268 25.78 1.55 40.20
CA THR A 268 26.43 1.75 41.51
C THR A 268 26.89 0.42 42.11
N THR A 269 28.14 0.38 42.58
CA THR A 269 28.69 -0.74 43.36
C THR A 269 28.53 -0.54 44.87
N ALA A 270 28.25 0.69 45.32
CA ALA A 270 28.32 1.13 46.72
C ALA A 270 27.31 0.43 47.67
N ALA A 271 26.35 -0.33 47.14
CA ALA A 271 25.35 -1.03 47.94
C ALA A 271 25.91 -2.28 48.68
N GLY A 272 27.03 -2.86 48.24
CA GLY A 272 27.63 -4.05 48.88
C GLY A 272 26.82 -5.35 48.78
N ILE A 273 25.67 -5.35 48.09
CA ILE A 273 24.76 -6.49 47.95
C ILE A 273 25.23 -7.42 46.81
N GLY A 274 25.08 -8.73 47.00
CA GLY A 274 25.42 -9.79 46.04
C GLY A 274 26.02 -11.02 46.74
N TRP A 275 26.05 -12.19 46.08
CA TRP A 275 26.76 -13.36 46.62
C TRP A 275 28.29 -13.20 46.48
N VAL A 276 28.72 -12.44 45.47
CA VAL A 276 30.03 -11.78 45.44
C VAL A 276 29.81 -10.32 45.84
N ALA A 277 30.64 -9.79 46.75
CA ALA A 277 30.49 -8.42 47.21
C ALA A 277 30.55 -7.43 46.02
N HIS A 278 29.60 -6.48 45.99
CA HIS A 278 29.43 -5.47 44.94
C HIS A 278 28.89 -5.99 43.57
N SER A 279 28.44 -7.25 43.44
CA SER A 279 28.02 -7.80 42.14
C SER A 279 26.53 -7.66 41.80
N ALA A 280 25.62 -7.33 42.73
CA ALA A 280 24.18 -7.44 42.49
C ALA A 280 23.64 -6.48 41.41
N THR A 281 24.15 -5.26 41.30
CA THR A 281 23.70 -4.29 40.28
C THR A 281 24.10 -4.73 38.88
N ILE A 282 25.39 -4.99 38.65
CA ILE A 282 25.93 -5.46 37.36
C ILE A 282 25.27 -6.79 36.93
N THR A 283 25.11 -7.74 37.86
CA THR A 283 24.42 -9.01 37.54
C THR A 283 22.93 -8.80 37.26
N GLY A 284 22.26 -7.87 37.95
CA GLY A 284 20.87 -7.50 37.72
C GLY A 284 20.63 -6.88 36.35
N ASP A 285 21.50 -5.96 35.90
CA ASP A 285 21.42 -5.34 34.58
C ASP A 285 21.63 -6.37 33.46
N ILE A 286 22.61 -7.27 33.59
CA ILE A 286 22.85 -8.34 32.62
C ILE A 286 21.66 -9.31 32.58
N LEU A 287 21.10 -9.68 33.74
CA LEU A 287 19.90 -10.52 33.84
C LEU A 287 18.69 -9.87 33.16
N PHE A 288 18.47 -8.57 33.40
CA PHE A 288 17.38 -7.83 32.77
C PHE A 288 17.55 -7.74 31.26
N LEU A 289 18.78 -7.51 30.77
CA LEU A 289 19.10 -7.51 29.33
C LEU A 289 18.84 -8.88 28.68
N LEU A 290 19.31 -9.97 29.29
CA LEU A 290 19.08 -11.33 28.79
C LEU A 290 17.58 -11.67 28.77
N LEU A 291 16.86 -11.36 29.84
CA LEU A 291 15.41 -11.58 29.93
C LEU A 291 14.64 -10.74 28.91
N MET A 292 15.05 -9.48 28.66
CA MET A 292 14.47 -8.62 27.63
C MET A 292 14.70 -9.19 26.22
N ILE A 293 15.89 -9.67 25.89
CA ILE A 293 16.19 -10.32 24.61
C ILE A 293 15.33 -11.57 24.42
N MET A 294 15.27 -12.44 25.44
CA MET A 294 14.41 -13.63 25.44
C MET A 294 12.93 -13.27 25.25
N PHE A 295 12.44 -12.28 26.00
CA PHE A 295 11.05 -11.84 25.96
C PHE A 295 10.66 -11.27 24.60
N ILE A 296 11.45 -10.35 24.04
CA ILE A 296 11.20 -9.78 22.71
C ILE A 296 11.19 -10.89 21.65
N CYS A 297 12.18 -11.79 21.66
CA CYS A 297 12.24 -12.90 20.70
C CYS A 297 11.17 -13.99 20.95
N SER A 298 10.49 -13.99 22.10
CA SER A 298 9.33 -14.87 22.39
C SER A 298 8.02 -14.39 21.76
N LEU A 299 7.92 -13.09 21.43
CA LEU A 299 6.67 -12.47 21.00
C LEU A 299 6.11 -13.15 19.75
N GLN A 300 4.80 -13.38 19.75
CA GLN A 300 4.10 -14.13 18.70
C GLN A 300 4.37 -13.57 17.29
N PHE A 301 4.44 -12.25 17.14
CA PHE A 301 4.76 -11.56 15.89
C PHE A 301 6.16 -11.90 15.33
N ILE A 302 7.15 -12.11 16.20
CA ILE A 302 8.52 -12.50 15.79
C ILE A 302 8.57 -14.01 15.54
N ARG A 303 7.91 -14.81 16.38
CA ARG A 303 7.88 -16.28 16.26
C ARG A 303 7.12 -16.80 15.03
N GLN A 304 6.10 -16.08 14.56
CA GLN A 304 5.26 -16.49 13.42
C GLN A 304 5.80 -16.06 12.04
N ARG A 305 6.89 -15.28 11.98
CA ARG A 305 7.53 -14.92 10.71
C ARG A 305 8.43 -16.05 10.21
N THR A 306 8.30 -16.39 8.93
CA THR A 306 9.15 -17.36 8.23
C THR A 306 10.63 -17.01 8.42
N GLY A 307 11.45 -18.00 8.79
CA GLY A 307 12.88 -17.84 9.11
C GLY A 307 13.20 -17.54 10.60
N PHE A 308 12.35 -16.79 11.32
CA PHE A 308 12.68 -16.30 12.67
C PHE A 308 12.41 -17.27 13.83
N TYR A 309 11.77 -18.41 13.59
CA TYR A 309 11.61 -19.47 14.61
C TYR A 309 12.96 -19.99 15.16
N LEU A 310 14.01 -20.02 14.32
CA LEU A 310 15.37 -20.34 14.74
C LEU A 310 15.94 -19.29 15.71
N LEU A 311 15.70 -18.01 15.46
CA LEU A 311 16.13 -16.92 16.36
C LEU A 311 15.44 -17.04 17.73
N PHE A 312 14.13 -17.32 17.75
CA PHE A 312 13.39 -17.66 18.98
C PHE A 312 14.07 -18.81 19.73
N GLN A 313 14.36 -19.92 19.04
CA GLN A 313 14.97 -21.09 19.65
C GLN A 313 16.38 -20.81 20.22
N TYR A 314 17.24 -20.12 19.48
CA TYR A 314 18.59 -19.78 19.94
C TYR A 314 18.58 -18.81 21.11
N THR A 315 17.76 -17.75 21.05
CA THR A 315 17.65 -16.79 22.16
C THR A 315 17.04 -17.41 23.41
N HIS A 316 16.12 -18.38 23.29
CA HIS A 316 15.58 -19.07 24.47
C HIS A 316 16.61 -19.96 25.17
N TYR A 317 17.68 -20.40 24.51
CA TYR A 317 18.80 -21.07 25.20
C TYR A 317 19.59 -20.16 26.15
N LEU A 318 19.41 -18.84 26.09
CA LEU A 318 19.96 -17.89 27.07
C LEU A 318 19.40 -18.10 28.50
N PHE A 319 18.39 -18.96 28.68
CA PHE A 319 17.96 -19.37 30.02
C PHE A 319 19.09 -20.01 30.85
N TRP A 320 20.06 -20.69 30.20
CA TRP A 320 21.21 -21.29 30.91
C TRP A 320 22.15 -20.26 31.53
N PRO A 321 22.71 -19.27 30.79
CA PRO A 321 23.50 -18.20 31.41
C PRO A 321 22.67 -17.34 32.38
N MET A 322 21.38 -17.10 32.09
CA MET A 322 20.47 -16.41 33.02
C MET A 322 20.33 -17.17 34.35
N PHE A 323 20.22 -18.51 34.31
CA PHE A 323 20.14 -19.34 35.52
C PHE A 323 21.40 -19.25 36.38
N ILE A 324 22.59 -19.31 35.76
CA ILE A 324 23.88 -19.17 36.46
C ILE A 324 23.98 -17.79 37.12
N LEU A 325 23.61 -16.73 36.39
CA LEU A 325 23.63 -15.36 36.89
C LEU A 325 22.61 -15.14 38.02
N LEU A 326 21.43 -15.76 37.99
CA LEU A 326 20.43 -15.67 39.07
C LEU A 326 20.95 -16.25 40.40
N ILE A 327 21.75 -17.32 40.36
CA ILE A 327 22.41 -17.90 41.56
C ILE A 327 23.42 -16.90 42.14
N ILE A 328 24.21 -16.23 41.31
CA ILE A 328 25.22 -15.25 41.73
C ILE A 328 24.56 -13.96 42.24
N HIS A 329 23.46 -13.54 41.62
CA HIS A 329 22.73 -12.32 41.93
C HIS A 329 21.97 -12.42 43.27
N ALA A 330 21.28 -13.54 43.52
CA ALA A 330 20.37 -13.69 44.65
C ALA A 330 20.75 -14.89 45.57
N PRO A 331 21.37 -14.65 46.74
CA PRO A 331 21.83 -15.70 47.67
C PRO A 331 20.76 -16.68 48.16
N SER A 332 19.48 -16.33 48.05
CA SER A 332 18.32 -17.14 48.44
C SER A 332 17.62 -17.85 47.27
N PHE A 333 18.04 -17.59 46.02
CA PHE A 333 17.41 -18.14 44.81
C PHE A 333 17.52 -19.67 44.71
N TRP A 334 18.60 -20.26 45.25
CA TRP A 334 18.79 -21.72 45.24
C TRP A 334 17.61 -22.49 45.86
N LYS A 335 16.91 -21.90 46.85
CA LYS A 335 15.72 -22.46 47.49
C LYS A 335 14.55 -22.64 46.50
N TRP A 336 14.43 -21.74 45.53
CA TRP A 336 13.43 -21.76 44.47
C TRP A 336 13.89 -22.59 43.26
N ALA A 337 15.20 -22.66 43.02
CA ALA A 337 15.78 -23.39 41.91
C ALA A 337 15.82 -24.92 42.10
N ILE A 338 16.07 -25.41 43.32
CA ILE A 338 16.44 -26.82 43.56
C ILE A 338 15.37 -27.84 43.13
N GLY A 339 14.09 -27.54 43.31
CA GLY A 339 12.98 -28.39 42.85
C GLY A 339 12.92 -28.49 41.32
N PRO A 340 12.72 -27.38 40.59
CA PRO A 340 12.69 -27.39 39.13
C PRO A 340 13.95 -27.97 38.47
N THR A 341 15.14 -27.75 39.02
CA THR A 341 16.40 -28.22 38.43
C THR A 341 16.65 -29.71 38.65
N THR A 342 16.29 -30.27 39.80
CA THR A 342 16.34 -31.73 40.02
C THR A 342 15.38 -32.46 39.10
N LEU A 343 14.16 -31.96 38.92
CA LEU A 343 13.20 -32.52 37.96
C LEU A 343 13.71 -32.41 36.50
N LEU A 344 14.29 -31.28 36.11
CA LEU A 344 14.93 -31.09 34.80
C LEU A 344 16.05 -32.10 34.56
N PHE A 345 16.90 -32.36 35.56
CA PHE A 345 18.00 -33.32 35.49
C PHE A 345 17.49 -34.76 35.24
N PHE A 346 16.47 -35.20 36.00
CA PHE A 346 15.84 -36.51 35.79
C PHE A 346 15.19 -36.64 34.40
N GLU A 347 14.52 -35.59 33.90
CA GLU A 347 13.99 -35.58 32.53
C GLU A 347 15.09 -35.72 31.47
N LYS A 348 16.23 -35.03 31.62
CA LYS A 348 17.35 -35.16 30.67
C LYS A 348 17.95 -36.56 30.68
N ILE A 349 18.11 -37.20 31.85
CA ILE A 349 18.57 -38.59 31.94
C ILE A 349 17.59 -39.56 31.28
N TYR A 350 16.29 -39.41 31.54
CA TYR A 350 15.24 -40.21 30.93
C TYR A 350 15.23 -40.08 29.40
N LEU A 351 15.38 -38.85 28.88
CA LEU A 351 15.50 -38.59 27.45
C LEU A 351 16.80 -39.17 26.85
N LEU A 352 17.94 -39.05 27.53
CA LEU A 352 19.22 -39.60 27.06
C LEU A 352 19.11 -41.11 26.84
N LYS A 353 18.54 -41.84 27.82
CA LYS A 353 18.28 -43.28 27.74
C LYS A 353 17.32 -43.66 26.59
N ARG A 354 16.43 -42.76 26.19
CA ARG A 354 15.48 -42.94 25.08
C ARG A 354 16.04 -42.58 23.70
N TYR A 355 17.02 -41.68 23.61
CA TYR A 355 17.67 -41.24 22.36
C TYR A 355 18.97 -41.98 22.00
N LEU A 356 19.62 -42.62 22.98
CA LEU A 356 20.81 -43.46 22.77
C LEU A 356 20.62 -44.55 21.69
N PRO A 357 19.52 -45.32 21.65
CA PRO A 357 19.22 -46.16 20.50
C PRO A 357 18.70 -45.30 19.33
N LYS A 358 19.23 -45.51 18.12
CA LYS A 358 18.75 -44.89 16.85
C LYS A 358 17.32 -45.31 16.43
N HIS A 359 16.50 -45.80 17.36
CA HIS A 359 15.15 -46.28 17.13
C HIS A 359 14.18 -45.12 16.83
N GLY A 360 13.29 -45.30 15.86
CA GLY A 360 12.25 -44.30 15.53
C GLY A 360 12.60 -43.31 14.41
N ARG A 361 13.77 -43.42 13.77
CA ARG A 361 13.95 -42.82 12.43
C ARG A 361 13.11 -43.61 11.43
N THR A 362 12.37 -42.91 10.59
CA THR A 362 11.47 -43.49 9.58
C THR A 362 11.29 -42.52 8.41
N LYS A 363 10.96 -43.05 7.23
CA LYS A 363 10.69 -42.28 6.01
C LYS A 363 9.20 -41.96 5.90
N LEU A 364 8.91 -40.80 5.33
CA LEU A 364 7.56 -40.42 4.91
C LEU A 364 7.27 -41.13 3.57
N LYS A 365 6.19 -41.91 3.50
CA LYS A 365 5.77 -42.62 2.28
C LYS A 365 4.94 -41.74 1.37
N SER A 366 3.99 -41.01 1.92
CA SER A 366 3.20 -40.02 1.19
C SER A 366 2.60 -38.96 2.11
N VAL A 367 2.21 -37.84 1.50
CA VAL A 367 1.46 -36.75 2.13
C VAL A 367 0.18 -36.59 1.33
N ARG A 368 -0.96 -36.56 1.99
CA ARG A 368 -2.23 -36.15 1.39
C ARG A 368 -2.73 -34.90 2.10
N ILE A 369 -3.14 -33.92 1.30
CA ILE A 369 -3.93 -32.79 1.75
C ILE A 369 -5.38 -33.21 1.48
N GLU A 370 -6.18 -33.38 2.51
CA GLU A 370 -7.57 -33.83 2.36
C GLU A 370 -8.54 -32.65 2.24
N ASN A 371 -8.20 -31.53 2.89
CA ASN A 371 -8.80 -30.20 2.77
C ASN A 371 -7.73 -29.16 3.17
N ASP A 372 -7.95 -27.87 2.91
CA ASP A 372 -7.01 -26.76 3.20
C ASP A 372 -6.40 -26.77 4.62
N ASN A 373 -7.07 -27.39 5.60
CA ASN A 373 -6.66 -27.43 7.01
C ASN A 373 -6.23 -28.83 7.53
N ILE A 374 -6.28 -29.90 6.72
CA ILE A 374 -5.99 -31.28 7.17
C ILE A 374 -4.90 -31.95 6.33
N LEU A 375 -3.83 -32.38 7.01
CA LEU A 375 -2.63 -32.99 6.44
C LEU A 375 -2.46 -34.44 6.93
N THR A 376 -2.74 -35.40 6.06
CA THR A 376 -2.57 -36.83 6.34
C THR A 376 -1.16 -37.29 5.95
N LEU A 377 -0.35 -37.60 6.96
CA LEU A 377 1.03 -38.09 6.81
C LEU A 377 1.08 -39.62 6.87
N VAL A 378 1.40 -40.29 5.75
CA VAL A 378 1.63 -41.73 5.72
C VAL A 378 3.10 -42.01 5.97
N ILE A 379 3.42 -42.52 7.17
CA ILE A 379 4.80 -42.75 7.63
C ILE A 379 5.09 -44.26 7.64
N GLU A 380 6.32 -44.65 7.28
CA GLU A 380 6.75 -46.05 7.36
C GLU A 380 6.82 -46.53 8.81
N ARG A 381 6.32 -47.73 9.12
CA ARG A 381 6.32 -48.27 10.48
C ARG A 381 7.72 -48.80 10.85
N PRO A 382 8.39 -48.28 11.89
CA PRO A 382 9.67 -48.85 12.33
C PRO A 382 9.49 -50.28 12.84
N GLN A 383 10.42 -51.19 12.51
CA GLN A 383 10.29 -52.64 12.76
C GLN A 383 9.96 -53.04 14.21
N ARG A 384 10.42 -52.27 15.22
CA ARG A 384 10.16 -52.53 16.65
C ARG A 384 9.05 -51.65 17.26
N PHE A 385 8.31 -50.90 16.45
CA PHE A 385 7.29 -49.96 16.94
C PHE A 385 5.94 -50.66 17.22
N LYS A 386 5.63 -50.82 18.51
CA LYS A 386 4.34 -51.30 19.01
C LYS A 386 3.55 -50.13 19.58
N PHE A 387 2.25 -50.06 19.27
CA PHE A 387 1.32 -49.03 19.76
C PHE A 387 -0.04 -49.65 20.06
N ARG A 388 -0.88 -48.96 20.83
CA ARG A 388 -2.31 -49.26 21.04
C ARG A 388 -3.17 -48.15 20.45
N THR A 389 -4.45 -48.41 20.24
CA THR A 389 -5.44 -47.38 19.88
C THR A 389 -5.40 -46.22 20.89
N GLY A 390 -5.57 -44.99 20.39
CA GLY A 390 -5.47 -43.77 21.22
C GLY A 390 -4.06 -43.35 21.65
N ASN A 391 -2.98 -44.03 21.22
CA ASN A 391 -1.62 -43.58 21.45
C ASN A 391 -1.21 -42.49 20.44
N TYR A 392 -0.48 -41.47 20.92
CA TYR A 392 0.07 -40.39 20.09
C TYR A 392 1.59 -40.50 19.92
N ILE A 393 2.14 -39.82 18.90
CA ILE A 393 3.58 -39.79 18.61
C ILE A 393 4.10 -38.35 18.45
N ASN A 394 5.35 -38.13 18.84
CA ASN A 394 6.05 -36.87 18.61
C ASN A 394 6.91 -37.00 17.34
N ILE A 395 6.60 -36.21 16.31
CA ILE A 395 7.30 -36.23 15.01
C ILE A 395 8.30 -35.07 14.96
N LEU A 396 9.53 -35.35 14.53
CA LEU A 396 10.55 -34.33 14.23
C LEU A 396 11.04 -34.54 12.79
N VAL A 397 10.65 -33.65 11.89
CA VAL A 397 11.10 -33.67 10.49
C VAL A 397 12.45 -32.97 10.38
N ARG A 398 13.49 -33.68 9.94
CA ARG A 398 14.76 -33.10 9.49
C ARG A 398 14.73 -33.02 7.96
N GLN A 399 14.95 -31.85 7.38
CA GLN A 399 14.87 -31.67 5.92
C GLN A 399 15.94 -32.51 5.19
N GLN A 400 15.50 -33.45 4.34
CA GLN A 400 16.35 -34.22 3.41
C GLN A 400 15.82 -34.27 1.97
N PHE A 401 14.69 -33.62 1.65
CA PHE A 401 14.18 -33.51 0.27
C PHE A 401 14.93 -32.43 -0.51
N LYS A 402 16.16 -32.71 -0.95
CA LYS A 402 17.02 -31.71 -1.64
C LYS A 402 17.80 -32.20 -2.86
N GLU A 403 17.55 -33.40 -3.39
CA GLU A 403 18.50 -34.04 -4.35
C GLU A 403 17.96 -34.36 -5.77
N LEU A 404 16.64 -34.29 -6.05
CA LEU A 404 16.11 -34.50 -7.42
C LEU A 404 15.73 -33.21 -8.19
N TYR A 405 15.80 -32.05 -7.54
CA TYR A 405 15.50 -30.72 -8.13
C TYR A 405 16.74 -29.81 -8.17
N ASN A 406 17.92 -30.41 -8.07
CA ASN A 406 19.20 -29.72 -8.06
C ASN A 406 20.15 -30.39 -9.07
N GLU A 407 20.06 -29.98 -10.34
CA GLU A 407 21.32 -29.60 -10.99
C GLU A 407 22.00 -28.54 -10.11
N PRO A 408 23.35 -28.50 -10.03
CA PRO A 408 24.05 -27.56 -9.18
C PRO A 408 23.95 -26.14 -9.74
N ILE A 409 22.84 -25.46 -9.42
CA ILE A 409 22.73 -24.00 -9.48
C ILE A 409 23.94 -23.43 -8.74
N SER A 410 24.73 -22.59 -9.40
CA SER A 410 25.92 -22.02 -8.76
C SER A 410 25.51 -21.28 -7.48
N LYS A 411 26.36 -21.34 -6.46
CA LYS A 411 26.05 -20.79 -5.14
C LYS A 411 25.70 -19.29 -5.20
N GLN A 412 26.35 -18.55 -6.11
CA GLN A 412 26.00 -17.17 -6.47
C GLN A 412 24.54 -17.01 -6.90
N HIS A 413 24.02 -17.86 -7.79
CA HIS A 413 22.64 -17.76 -8.27
C HIS A 413 21.60 -18.09 -7.18
N GLU A 414 21.85 -19.05 -6.29
CA GLU A 414 20.94 -19.35 -5.17
C GLU A 414 20.94 -18.21 -4.13
N ASP A 415 22.10 -17.62 -3.82
CA ASP A 415 22.22 -16.50 -2.88
C ASP A 415 21.62 -15.19 -3.46
N HIS A 416 21.79 -14.93 -4.77
CA HIS A 416 21.18 -13.79 -5.47
C HIS A 416 19.64 -13.90 -5.50
N PHE A 417 19.09 -15.08 -5.78
CA PHE A 417 17.65 -15.34 -5.74
C PHE A 417 17.05 -15.08 -4.35
N ARG A 418 17.74 -15.52 -3.30
CA ARG A 418 17.34 -15.30 -1.89
C ARG A 418 17.40 -13.83 -1.48
N ALA A 419 18.31 -13.04 -2.05
CA ALA A 419 18.41 -11.61 -1.77
C ALA A 419 17.28 -10.78 -2.41
N TYR A 420 16.73 -11.22 -3.55
CA TYR A 420 15.65 -10.53 -4.25
C TYR A 420 14.26 -10.87 -3.67
N PHE A 421 14.04 -12.10 -3.20
CA PHE A 421 12.75 -12.56 -2.67
C PHE A 421 12.74 -12.66 -1.13
N ASN A 422 12.17 -11.65 -0.47
CA ASN A 422 11.90 -11.69 0.97
C ASN A 422 11.08 -12.93 1.38
N ASP A 423 11.42 -13.52 2.53
CA ASP A 423 10.74 -14.69 3.14
C ASP A 423 9.21 -14.52 3.35
N ASP A 424 8.75 -13.28 3.28
CA ASP A 424 7.37 -12.81 3.39
C ASP A 424 6.47 -13.17 2.18
N ILE A 425 7.04 -13.70 1.09
CA ILE A 425 6.28 -14.14 -0.11
C ILE A 425 5.79 -15.59 0.05
N ARG A 426 6.56 -16.45 0.74
CA ARG A 426 6.27 -17.90 0.89
C ARG A 426 4.92 -18.22 1.56
N SER A 427 4.39 -17.30 2.36
CA SER A 427 3.17 -17.47 3.16
C SER A 427 1.94 -16.77 2.57
N LYS A 428 2.04 -16.18 1.37
CA LYS A 428 0.97 -15.41 0.73
C LYS A 428 0.41 -16.16 -0.48
N THR A 429 -0.89 -16.00 -0.70
CA THR A 429 -1.56 -16.34 -1.97
C THR A 429 -1.73 -15.09 -2.81
N PHE A 430 -1.69 -15.25 -4.13
CA PHE A 430 -1.69 -14.17 -5.12
C PHE A 430 -2.75 -14.48 -6.18
N THR A 431 -3.56 -13.51 -6.60
CA THR A 431 -4.43 -13.68 -7.77
C THR A 431 -3.58 -13.76 -9.05
N ILE A 432 -4.14 -14.30 -10.14
CA ILE A 432 -3.50 -14.25 -11.47
C ILE A 432 -3.01 -12.84 -11.80
N ASP A 433 -3.81 -11.80 -11.55
CA ASP A 433 -3.40 -10.40 -11.80
C ASP A 433 -2.19 -9.98 -10.96
N LYS A 434 -2.13 -10.40 -9.68
CA LYS A 434 -0.99 -10.11 -8.78
C LYS A 434 0.26 -10.93 -9.10
N PHE A 435 0.08 -12.12 -9.66
CA PHE A 435 1.15 -12.93 -10.21
C PHE A 435 1.70 -12.27 -11.48
N GLY A 436 0.80 -11.79 -12.33
CA GLY A 436 1.12 -10.92 -13.45
C GLY A 436 1.90 -9.68 -13.04
N ASP A 437 1.44 -8.93 -12.03
CA ASP A 437 2.17 -7.78 -11.45
C ASP A 437 3.58 -8.15 -10.94
N LEU A 438 3.74 -9.37 -10.41
CA LEU A 438 4.99 -9.83 -9.79
C LEU A 438 6.06 -10.20 -10.83
N PHE A 439 5.67 -10.96 -11.84
CA PHE A 439 6.54 -11.34 -12.97
C PHE A 439 6.58 -10.27 -14.07
N GLN A 440 5.72 -9.26 -13.97
CA GLN A 440 5.38 -8.30 -15.02
C GLN A 440 5.08 -9.05 -16.32
N ILE A 441 3.97 -9.78 -16.31
CA ILE A 441 3.36 -10.52 -17.42
C ILE A 441 1.85 -10.27 -17.37
N LYS A 442 1.19 -9.99 -18.49
CA LYS A 442 -0.28 -9.86 -18.54
C LYS A 442 -1.03 -11.19 -18.35
N ALA A 443 -2.37 -11.14 -18.36
CA ALA A 443 -3.23 -12.23 -17.92
C ALA A 443 -3.18 -13.45 -18.86
N MET A 444 -3.06 -13.25 -20.18
CA MET A 444 -2.86 -14.36 -21.13
C MET A 444 -1.58 -15.14 -20.82
N LEU A 445 -0.45 -14.45 -20.77
CA LEU A 445 0.86 -15.07 -20.53
C LEU A 445 0.96 -15.62 -19.10
N SER A 446 0.31 -14.98 -18.12
CA SER A 446 0.14 -15.53 -16.77
C SER A 446 -0.54 -16.89 -16.77
N ARG A 447 -1.66 -17.02 -17.50
CA ARG A 447 -2.44 -18.28 -17.57
C ARG A 447 -1.65 -19.38 -18.26
N ARG A 448 -1.07 -19.12 -19.44
CA ARG A 448 -0.21 -20.10 -20.13
C ARG A 448 0.97 -20.54 -19.25
N LEU A 449 1.66 -19.60 -18.58
CA LEU A 449 2.77 -19.95 -17.69
C LEU A 449 2.34 -20.85 -16.50
N LEU A 450 1.15 -20.65 -15.95
CA LEU A 450 0.62 -21.52 -14.87
C LEU A 450 0.23 -22.91 -15.37
N MET A 451 -0.26 -23.02 -16.61
CA MET A 451 -0.52 -24.30 -17.29
C MET A 451 0.78 -25.08 -17.55
N VAL A 452 1.83 -24.43 -18.09
CA VAL A 452 3.15 -25.05 -18.32
C VAL A 452 3.76 -25.65 -17.06
N PHE A 453 3.55 -25.00 -15.90
CA PHE A 453 4.02 -25.48 -14.60
C PHE A 453 3.02 -26.36 -13.85
N ASN A 454 1.86 -26.68 -14.46
CA ASN A 454 0.78 -27.51 -13.91
C ASN A 454 0.37 -27.11 -12.48
N ILE A 455 0.13 -25.81 -12.26
CA ILE A 455 -0.23 -25.27 -10.95
C ILE A 455 -1.75 -25.16 -10.82
N ASN A 456 -2.31 -26.06 -10.02
CA ASN A 456 -3.71 -26.01 -9.62
C ASN A 456 -3.99 -24.71 -8.84
N LEU A 457 -4.85 -23.86 -9.40
CA LEU A 457 -5.35 -22.66 -8.74
C LEU A 457 -6.17 -23.08 -7.52
N THR A 458 -5.83 -22.56 -6.34
CA THR A 458 -6.24 -23.19 -5.07
C THR A 458 -7.69 -22.93 -4.67
N ASN A 459 -8.42 -22.03 -5.35
CA ASN A 459 -9.78 -21.59 -4.99
C ASN A 459 -10.45 -20.83 -6.16
N GLU A 460 -11.78 -20.63 -6.08
CA GLU A 460 -12.61 -19.82 -7.00
C GLU A 460 -12.05 -18.41 -7.30
N ALA A 461 -11.23 -17.87 -6.39
CA ALA A 461 -10.57 -16.57 -6.54
C ALA A 461 -9.31 -16.59 -7.43
N ASN A 462 -9.05 -17.67 -8.18
CA ASN A 462 -7.88 -17.85 -9.05
C ASN A 462 -6.55 -17.54 -8.33
N LEU A 463 -6.35 -18.20 -7.19
CA LEU A 463 -5.23 -17.95 -6.28
C LEU A 463 -4.07 -18.93 -6.47
N ILE A 464 -2.86 -18.39 -6.53
CA ILE A 464 -1.58 -19.06 -6.74
C ILE A 464 -0.79 -18.98 -5.44
N SER A 465 -0.16 -20.07 -5.00
CA SER A 465 0.64 -20.04 -3.78
C SER A 465 1.98 -19.34 -3.99
N GLY A 466 2.46 -18.59 -3.00
CA GLY A 466 3.79 -17.98 -3.02
C GLY A 466 4.94 -19.00 -3.08
N LEU A 467 4.68 -20.28 -2.81
CA LEU A 467 5.61 -21.38 -3.04
C LEU A 467 5.70 -21.74 -4.53
N ASP A 468 4.58 -21.77 -5.25
CA ASP A 468 4.53 -22.06 -6.68
C ASP A 468 5.10 -20.92 -7.53
N ILE A 469 4.85 -19.68 -7.10
CA ILE A 469 5.56 -18.50 -7.58
C ILE A 469 7.07 -18.68 -7.47
N LEU A 470 7.58 -19.11 -6.32
CA LEU A 470 9.02 -19.33 -6.14
C LEU A 470 9.55 -20.54 -6.92
N ARG A 471 8.71 -21.53 -7.25
CA ARG A 471 9.07 -22.64 -8.15
C ARG A 471 9.24 -22.15 -9.58
N ILE A 472 8.23 -21.45 -10.13
CA ILE A 472 8.28 -20.83 -11.47
C ILE A 472 9.50 -19.91 -11.57
N ALA A 473 9.63 -18.98 -10.63
CA ALA A 473 10.73 -18.02 -10.56
C ALA A 473 12.12 -18.68 -10.57
N ARG A 474 12.30 -19.76 -9.80
CA ARG A 474 13.56 -20.50 -9.75
C ARG A 474 13.86 -21.17 -11.09
N VAL A 475 12.88 -21.87 -11.68
CA VAL A 475 13.06 -22.56 -12.95
C VAL A 475 13.29 -21.57 -14.10
N LEU A 476 12.59 -20.43 -14.14
CA LEU A 476 12.81 -19.42 -15.17
C LEU A 476 14.22 -18.80 -15.09
N TRP A 477 14.65 -18.34 -13.91
CA TRP A 477 15.90 -17.56 -13.84
C TRP A 477 17.18 -18.41 -13.74
N SER A 478 17.13 -19.59 -13.11
CA SER A 478 18.33 -20.40 -12.81
C SER A 478 18.45 -21.71 -13.61
N SER A 479 17.69 -21.89 -14.69
CA SER A 479 17.80 -23.07 -15.56
C SER A 479 18.70 -22.86 -16.78
N SER A 480 19.14 -23.98 -17.37
CA SER A 480 19.95 -24.04 -18.58
C SER A 480 19.17 -23.62 -19.83
N MET A 481 19.88 -23.28 -20.91
CA MET A 481 19.27 -22.78 -22.15
C MET A 481 18.26 -23.76 -22.76
N SER A 482 18.55 -25.07 -22.71
CA SER A 482 17.63 -26.11 -23.17
C SER A 482 16.29 -26.10 -22.42
N VAL A 483 16.33 -25.93 -21.08
CA VAL A 483 15.12 -25.84 -20.25
C VAL A 483 14.32 -24.56 -20.55
N LYS A 484 15.00 -23.43 -20.78
CA LYS A 484 14.32 -22.18 -21.18
C LYS A 484 13.66 -22.28 -22.55
N SER A 485 14.35 -22.86 -23.53
CA SER A 485 13.77 -23.15 -24.85
C SER A 485 12.60 -24.13 -24.75
N PHE A 486 12.64 -25.11 -23.84
CA PHE A 486 11.54 -26.04 -23.60
C PHE A 486 10.32 -25.36 -22.96
N ILE A 487 10.53 -24.41 -22.04
CA ILE A 487 9.45 -23.60 -21.47
C ILE A 487 8.86 -22.68 -22.55
N LEU A 488 9.67 -22.10 -23.43
CA LEU A 488 9.18 -21.31 -24.55
C LEU A 488 8.39 -22.16 -25.55
N PHE A 489 8.86 -23.36 -25.86
CA PHE A 489 8.15 -24.35 -26.68
C PHE A 489 6.75 -24.62 -26.09
N LYS A 490 6.69 -24.97 -24.80
CA LYS A 490 5.43 -25.19 -24.07
C LYS A 490 4.57 -23.95 -23.83
N LEU A 491 5.07 -22.75 -24.10
CA LEU A 491 4.26 -21.51 -24.11
C LEU A 491 3.59 -21.26 -25.47
N PHE A 492 4.09 -21.85 -26.56
CA PHE A 492 3.51 -21.72 -27.90
C PHE A 492 2.50 -22.83 -28.19
N ASP A 493 2.85 -24.08 -27.86
CA ASP A 493 1.98 -25.26 -27.80
C ASP A 493 0.71 -24.95 -26.95
N ASP A 494 -0.47 -24.87 -27.59
CA ASP A 494 -1.74 -24.47 -26.94
C ASP A 494 -2.63 -25.68 -26.63
N ASN A 495 -2.55 -26.72 -27.45
CA ASN A 495 -3.30 -27.96 -27.28
C ASN A 495 -2.60 -28.98 -26.37
N ASN A 496 -1.32 -28.73 -26.03
CA ASN A 496 -0.43 -29.55 -25.21
C ASN A 496 -0.11 -30.94 -25.82
N ASP A 497 0.01 -31.02 -27.15
CA ASP A 497 0.28 -32.26 -27.90
C ASP A 497 1.78 -32.57 -28.15
N ASP A 498 2.69 -31.75 -27.59
CA ASP A 498 4.15 -31.81 -27.79
C ASP A 498 4.62 -31.46 -29.23
N LEU A 499 3.77 -30.81 -30.02
CA LEU A 499 4.07 -30.21 -31.32
C LEU A 499 3.67 -28.72 -31.31
N ILE A 500 4.15 -27.96 -32.30
CA ILE A 500 3.74 -26.57 -32.51
C ILE A 500 3.46 -26.36 -33.99
N SER A 501 2.24 -25.93 -34.29
CA SER A 501 1.86 -25.47 -35.62
C SER A 501 2.19 -23.97 -35.83
N ILE A 502 2.41 -23.59 -37.09
CA ILE A 502 2.58 -22.17 -37.46
C ILE A 502 1.34 -21.34 -37.08
N GLU A 503 0.15 -21.96 -37.07
CA GLU A 503 -1.10 -21.29 -36.71
C GLU A 503 -1.20 -21.02 -35.20
N GLU A 504 -0.71 -21.92 -34.33
CA GLU A 504 -0.64 -21.64 -32.89
C GLU A 504 0.32 -20.51 -32.56
N ILE A 505 1.47 -20.42 -33.26
CA ILE A 505 2.39 -19.30 -33.12
C ILE A 505 1.70 -18.00 -33.59
N ARG A 506 1.00 -18.04 -34.73
CA ARG A 506 0.21 -16.91 -35.24
C ARG A 506 -0.85 -16.45 -34.23
N LEU A 507 -1.64 -17.38 -33.69
CA LEU A 507 -2.69 -17.12 -32.70
C LEU A 507 -2.11 -16.61 -31.39
N PHE A 508 -0.99 -17.18 -30.91
CA PHE A 508 -0.28 -16.67 -29.74
C PHE A 508 0.12 -15.21 -29.94
N TYR A 509 0.76 -14.87 -31.06
CA TYR A 509 1.15 -13.48 -31.33
C TYR A 509 -0.03 -12.54 -31.54
N GLN A 510 -1.14 -12.98 -32.14
CA GLN A 510 -2.36 -12.16 -32.27
C GLN A 510 -3.03 -11.91 -30.91
N ASN A 511 -3.14 -12.93 -30.06
CA ASN A 511 -3.69 -12.81 -28.71
C ASN A 511 -2.79 -11.94 -27.82
N TYR A 512 -1.48 -12.16 -27.86
CA TYR A 512 -0.49 -11.35 -27.17
C TYR A 512 -0.59 -9.89 -27.62
N THR A 513 -0.42 -9.59 -28.92
CA THR A 513 -0.35 -8.20 -29.39
C THR A 513 -1.67 -7.42 -29.25
N SER A 514 -2.83 -8.11 -29.21
CA SER A 514 -4.12 -7.51 -28.89
C SER A 514 -4.31 -7.24 -27.38
N GLU A 515 -3.80 -8.09 -26.49
CA GLU A 515 -3.79 -7.85 -25.03
C GLU A 515 -2.91 -6.62 -24.66
N PHE A 516 -1.82 -6.40 -25.39
CA PHE A 516 -0.97 -5.20 -25.24
C PHE A 516 -1.50 -3.97 -26.00
N LYS A 517 -2.47 -4.13 -26.91
CA LYS A 517 -3.03 -3.04 -27.75
C LYS A 517 -1.95 -2.27 -28.51
N ILE A 518 -0.97 -3.02 -29.02
CA ILE A 518 0.23 -2.49 -29.70
C ILE A 518 -0.16 -1.80 -31.01
N PHE A 519 -1.00 -2.47 -31.82
CA PHE A 519 -1.39 -2.01 -33.14
C PHE A 519 -2.70 -1.23 -33.12
N ARG A 520 -2.83 -0.28 -34.06
CA ARG A 520 -3.99 0.63 -34.17
C ARG A 520 -5.22 -0.04 -34.80
N ASP A 521 -4.99 -1.02 -35.67
CA ASP A 521 -6.01 -1.83 -36.32
C ASP A 521 -5.56 -3.30 -36.45
N GLN A 522 -6.51 -4.19 -36.76
CA GLN A 522 -6.28 -5.64 -36.85
C GLN A 522 -5.62 -6.07 -38.17
N GLN A 523 -5.61 -5.23 -39.20
CA GLN A 523 -5.04 -5.56 -40.51
C GLN A 523 -3.53 -5.37 -40.48
N HIS A 524 -3.06 -4.22 -39.99
CA HIS A 524 -1.66 -3.94 -39.73
C HIS A 524 -1.05 -4.94 -38.72
N GLN A 525 -1.82 -5.32 -37.69
CA GLN A 525 -1.44 -6.39 -36.77
C GLN A 525 -1.15 -7.72 -37.50
N LYS A 526 -2.03 -8.13 -38.44
CA LYS A 526 -1.85 -9.36 -39.21
C LYS A 526 -0.66 -9.26 -40.17
N GLU A 527 -0.54 -8.16 -40.90
CA GLU A 527 0.58 -7.90 -41.82
C GLU A 527 1.95 -8.01 -41.11
N VAL A 528 2.10 -7.40 -39.93
CA VAL A 528 3.34 -7.46 -39.14
C VAL A 528 3.65 -8.90 -38.68
N ILE A 529 2.65 -9.64 -38.22
CA ILE A 529 2.83 -11.03 -37.76
C ILE A 529 3.14 -11.97 -38.93
N ASP A 530 2.47 -11.82 -40.08
CA ASP A 530 2.72 -12.65 -41.26
C ASP A 530 4.10 -12.38 -41.92
N ILE A 531 4.61 -11.14 -41.82
CA ILE A 531 6.00 -10.83 -42.20
C ILE A 531 6.98 -11.53 -41.25
N PHE A 532 6.75 -11.42 -39.93
CA PHE A 532 7.58 -12.10 -38.92
C PHE A 532 7.62 -13.62 -39.14
N LEU A 533 6.47 -14.27 -39.37
CA LEU A 533 6.40 -15.72 -39.55
C LEU A 533 7.16 -16.19 -40.80
N LYS A 534 7.14 -15.45 -41.90
CA LYS A 534 7.88 -15.79 -43.13
C LYS A 534 9.40 -15.73 -42.96
N GLU A 535 9.89 -14.73 -42.23
CA GLU A 535 11.33 -14.56 -41.97
C GLU A 535 11.84 -15.52 -40.88
N PHE A 536 11.04 -15.80 -39.85
CA PHE A 536 11.43 -16.72 -38.78
C PHE A 536 11.39 -18.19 -39.20
N PHE A 537 10.55 -18.54 -40.18
CA PHE A 537 10.43 -19.88 -40.78
C PHE A 537 10.73 -19.84 -42.30
N PRO A 538 12.01 -19.69 -42.70
CA PRO A 538 12.38 -19.60 -44.12
C PRO A 538 12.06 -20.88 -44.89
N ILE A 539 11.47 -20.71 -46.07
CA ILE A 539 10.68 -21.71 -46.82
C ILE A 539 11.52 -22.84 -47.48
N ASN A 540 12.85 -22.80 -47.39
CA ASN A 540 13.75 -23.61 -48.24
C ASN A 540 14.10 -25.02 -47.72
N ASP A 541 13.61 -25.46 -46.55
CA ASP A 541 13.78 -26.85 -46.09
C ASP A 541 12.48 -27.63 -46.42
N ASP A 542 12.50 -28.50 -47.44
CA ASP A 542 11.31 -29.24 -47.96
C ASP A 542 10.56 -30.10 -46.92
N ALA A 543 11.17 -30.35 -45.75
CA ALA A 543 10.54 -31.01 -44.61
C ALA A 543 9.46 -30.15 -43.90
N ILE A 544 9.43 -28.82 -44.12
CA ILE A 544 8.56 -27.88 -43.38
C ILE A 544 7.11 -27.84 -43.93
N GLN A 545 6.83 -28.52 -45.04
CA GLN A 545 5.47 -28.56 -45.61
C GLN A 545 4.46 -29.36 -44.75
N GLN A 546 4.92 -30.23 -43.85
CA GLN A 546 4.09 -30.93 -42.86
C GLN A 546 4.12 -30.21 -41.50
N ARG A 547 3.31 -29.14 -41.47
CA ARG A 547 2.89 -28.14 -40.45
C ARG A 547 3.19 -28.24 -38.94
N GLU A 548 3.89 -29.22 -38.40
CA GLU A 548 4.05 -29.42 -36.95
C GLU A 548 5.53 -29.54 -36.54
N LEU A 549 5.98 -28.68 -35.60
CA LEU A 549 7.35 -28.64 -35.09
C LEU A 549 7.43 -29.30 -33.71
N ASN A 550 8.24 -30.35 -33.57
CA ASN A 550 8.63 -30.87 -32.25
C ASN A 550 9.72 -29.99 -31.59
N PHE A 551 10.03 -30.27 -30.32
CA PHE A 551 10.99 -29.49 -29.55
C PHE A 551 12.40 -29.41 -30.17
N ASP A 552 12.91 -30.49 -30.78
CA ASP A 552 14.24 -30.50 -31.41
C ASP A 552 14.27 -29.64 -32.69
N GLY A 553 13.21 -29.69 -33.51
CA GLY A 553 13.05 -28.80 -34.66
C GLY A 553 12.98 -27.32 -34.25
N PHE A 554 12.16 -26.99 -33.25
CA PHE A 554 12.04 -25.66 -32.69
C PHE A 554 13.37 -25.13 -32.08
N TYR A 555 14.09 -25.99 -31.35
CA TYR A 555 15.37 -25.63 -30.74
C TYR A 555 16.46 -25.32 -31.79
N LYS A 556 16.48 -26.07 -32.91
CA LYS A 556 17.37 -25.78 -34.06
C LYS A 556 17.06 -24.44 -34.73
N ILE A 557 15.80 -24.04 -34.82
CA ILE A 557 15.39 -22.74 -35.38
C ILE A 557 15.80 -21.58 -34.45
N LEU A 558 15.68 -21.75 -33.13
CA LEU A 558 16.22 -20.81 -32.16
C LEU A 558 17.76 -20.68 -32.27
N GLN A 559 18.47 -21.79 -32.51
CA GLN A 559 19.92 -21.77 -32.71
C GLN A 559 20.37 -21.04 -33.99
N ARG A 560 19.57 -21.09 -35.06
CA ARG A 560 19.82 -20.32 -36.29
C ARG A 560 19.64 -18.80 -36.09
N ASN A 561 18.91 -18.37 -35.07
CA ASN A 561 18.58 -16.97 -34.79
C ASN A 561 19.30 -16.44 -33.53
N PRO A 562 20.55 -15.92 -33.64
CA PRO A 562 21.35 -15.51 -32.47
C PRO A 562 20.68 -14.42 -31.63
N ASN A 563 19.94 -13.49 -32.26
CA ASN A 563 19.17 -12.46 -31.55
C ASN A 563 18.05 -13.06 -30.68
N ALA A 564 17.40 -14.15 -31.14
CA ALA A 564 16.36 -14.85 -30.38
C ALA A 564 16.96 -15.58 -29.15
N LEU A 565 18.10 -16.23 -29.35
CA LEU A 565 18.89 -16.82 -28.26
C LEU A 565 19.36 -15.77 -27.26
N GLN A 566 19.72 -14.57 -27.71
CA GLN A 566 20.14 -13.47 -26.83
C GLN A 566 18.98 -12.96 -25.96
N SER A 567 17.75 -12.91 -26.49
CA SER A 567 16.54 -12.64 -25.71
C SER A 567 16.24 -13.75 -24.68
N LEU A 568 16.52 -15.02 -24.99
CA LEU A 568 16.43 -16.12 -24.01
C LEU A 568 17.53 -16.06 -22.94
N TYR A 569 18.73 -15.58 -23.30
CA TYR A 569 19.82 -15.31 -22.35
C TYR A 569 19.41 -14.25 -21.34
N LEU A 570 18.71 -13.19 -21.76
CA LEU A 570 18.23 -12.14 -20.86
C LEU A 570 17.39 -12.69 -19.69
N ILE A 571 16.64 -13.79 -19.87
CA ILE A 571 15.85 -14.44 -18.79
C ILE A 571 16.74 -15.14 -17.72
N SER A 572 18.07 -15.13 -17.81
CA SER A 572 18.91 -15.56 -16.66
C SER A 572 18.72 -14.64 -15.45
N VAL A 573 19.18 -15.10 -14.29
CA VAL A 573 19.40 -14.22 -13.14
C VAL A 573 20.12 -12.95 -13.64
N PRO A 574 19.66 -11.74 -13.27
CA PRO A 574 20.27 -10.50 -13.75
C PRO A 574 21.77 -10.49 -13.44
N ASP A 575 22.58 -10.66 -14.48
CA ASP A 575 24.02 -10.80 -14.33
C ASP A 575 24.60 -9.47 -13.86
N GLN A 576 25.30 -9.50 -12.72
CA GLN A 576 25.76 -8.28 -12.06
C GLN A 576 27.03 -7.69 -12.73
N ASP A 577 27.55 -8.36 -13.76
CA ASP A 577 28.83 -8.09 -14.40
C ASP A 577 28.76 -6.93 -15.42
N ARG A 578 28.48 -5.74 -14.87
CA ARG A 578 29.05 -4.41 -15.21
C ARG A 578 28.13 -3.24 -14.79
N GLU A 579 27.60 -3.26 -13.57
CA GLU A 579 27.44 -2.02 -12.81
C GLU A 579 28.38 -2.06 -11.60
N GLU A 580 29.35 -1.15 -11.54
CA GLU A 580 29.99 -0.70 -10.30
C GLU A 580 28.97 0.09 -9.42
N GLU A 581 27.73 -0.39 -9.31
CA GLU A 581 26.92 -0.20 -8.11
C GLU A 581 27.57 -1.04 -7.00
N ASN A 582 28.77 -0.61 -6.58
CA ASN A 582 29.23 -0.71 -5.20
C ASN A 582 27.98 -0.57 -4.32
N GLU A 583 27.81 -1.46 -3.34
CA GLU A 583 26.75 -1.30 -2.35
C GLU A 583 26.70 0.16 -1.95
N LEU A 584 25.60 0.86 -2.29
CA LEU A 584 25.43 2.22 -1.85
C LEU A 584 25.31 2.12 -0.33
N MET A 585 26.47 2.27 0.33
CA MET A 585 26.60 2.25 1.78
C MET A 585 25.44 3.05 2.35
N TRP A 586 24.93 2.63 3.50
CA TRP A 586 23.87 3.36 4.21
C TRP A 586 24.10 4.88 4.16
N TYR A 587 25.35 5.33 4.21
CA TYR A 587 25.85 6.69 3.92
C TYR A 587 25.31 7.32 2.62
N GLN A 588 25.45 6.73 1.43
CA GLN A 588 24.94 7.33 0.18
C GLN A 588 23.41 7.35 0.10
N ARG A 589 22.74 6.32 0.64
CA ARG A 589 21.26 6.33 0.78
C ARG A 589 20.80 7.39 1.78
N PHE A 590 21.53 7.54 2.88
CA PHE A 590 21.36 8.58 3.89
C PHE A 590 21.55 9.97 3.26
N TRP A 591 22.65 10.25 2.56
CA TRP A 591 22.84 11.52 1.86
C TRP A 591 21.79 11.78 0.78
N SER A 592 21.35 10.76 0.05
CA SER A 592 20.22 10.90 -0.87
C SER A 592 18.93 11.27 -0.13
N TYR A 593 18.69 10.72 1.06
CA TYR A 593 17.57 11.10 1.93
C TYR A 593 17.73 12.52 2.50
N ILE A 594 18.92 12.88 3.00
CA ILE A 594 19.26 14.22 3.51
C ILE A 594 19.04 15.28 2.41
N ILE A 595 19.58 15.06 1.21
CA ILE A 595 19.46 15.98 0.07
C ILE A 595 17.99 16.12 -0.37
N ASN A 596 17.26 15.01 -0.49
CA ASN A 596 15.85 15.04 -0.91
C ASN A 596 14.89 15.56 0.17
N ASN A 597 15.28 15.57 1.45
CA ASN A 597 14.47 16.07 2.57
C ASN A 597 15.12 17.26 3.29
N ALA A 598 16.10 17.93 2.68
CA ALA A 598 16.93 18.94 3.33
C ALA A 598 16.08 20.03 4.01
N ASN A 599 15.09 20.56 3.29
CA ASN A 599 14.21 21.63 3.76
C ASN A 599 13.36 21.16 4.98
N ARG A 600 12.96 19.87 5.01
CA ARG A 600 12.24 19.27 6.15
C ARG A 600 13.15 19.12 7.36
N LEU A 601 14.40 18.70 7.14
CA LEU A 601 15.40 18.49 8.20
C LEU A 601 15.91 19.82 8.77
N VAL A 602 16.08 20.84 7.95
CA VAL A 602 16.43 22.21 8.38
C VAL A 602 15.31 22.79 9.26
N PHE A 603 14.05 22.68 8.84
CA PHE A 603 12.91 23.09 9.67
C PHE A 603 12.83 22.29 10.98
N LEU A 604 13.00 20.96 10.93
CA LEU A 604 13.00 20.12 12.13
C LEU A 604 14.14 20.51 13.08
N GLY A 605 15.34 20.77 12.55
CA GLY A 605 16.50 21.24 13.31
C GLY A 605 16.24 22.58 13.99
N ILE A 606 15.75 23.58 13.25
CA ILE A 606 15.39 24.89 13.82
C ILE A 606 14.30 24.76 14.90
N TYR A 607 13.26 23.96 14.64
CA TYR A 607 12.17 23.71 15.58
C TYR A 607 12.66 23.02 16.87
N ILE A 608 13.54 22.01 16.77
CA ILE A 608 14.16 21.34 17.92
C ILE A 608 15.09 22.29 18.67
N LEU A 609 15.92 23.08 17.97
CA LEU A 609 16.83 24.05 18.60
C LEU A 609 16.07 25.12 19.40
N ILE A 610 14.99 25.67 18.85
CA ILE A 610 14.12 26.62 19.57
C ILE A 610 13.45 25.93 20.76
N THR A 611 12.97 24.69 20.60
CA THR A 611 12.36 23.90 21.68
C THR A 611 13.33 23.68 22.85
N ILE A 612 14.55 23.23 22.57
CA ILE A 612 15.62 23.02 23.56
C ILE A 612 16.03 24.36 24.20
N GLY A 613 16.18 25.42 23.40
CA GLY A 613 16.49 26.77 23.89
C GLY A 613 15.44 27.30 24.86
N LEU A 614 14.15 27.09 24.57
CA LEU A 614 13.05 27.46 25.47
C LEU A 614 13.04 26.63 26.76
N ILE A 615 13.30 25.31 26.68
CA ILE A 615 13.43 24.44 27.86
C ILE A 615 14.55 24.94 28.78
N ILE A 616 15.74 25.19 28.22
CA ILE A 616 16.91 25.67 28.97
C ILE A 616 16.62 27.06 29.56
N TYR A 617 16.13 28.01 28.76
CA TYR A 617 15.83 29.37 29.20
C TYR A 617 14.83 29.40 30.37
N VAL A 618 13.69 28.70 30.25
CA VAL A 618 12.67 28.69 31.31
C VAL A 618 13.16 27.98 32.56
N SER A 619 13.91 26.87 32.41
CA SER A 619 14.50 26.15 33.55
C SER A 619 15.51 27.03 34.30
N LEU A 620 16.47 27.63 33.59
CA LEU A 620 17.47 28.53 34.21
C LEU A 620 16.80 29.74 34.87
N TYR A 621 15.82 30.38 34.21
CA TYR A 621 15.08 31.50 34.77
C TYR A 621 14.38 31.14 36.09
N ARG A 622 13.74 29.96 36.16
CA ARG A 622 13.03 29.51 37.38
C ARG A 622 13.97 29.04 38.49
N ILE A 623 15.11 28.44 38.15
CA ILE A 623 16.12 28.00 39.12
C ILE A 623 16.84 29.20 39.75
N TYR A 624 17.38 30.11 38.92
CA TYR A 624 18.30 31.16 39.38
C TYR A 624 17.63 32.47 39.81
N ILE A 625 16.59 32.92 39.10
CA ILE A 625 16.00 34.26 39.32
C ILE A 625 14.84 34.21 40.31
N VAL A 626 13.90 33.27 40.12
CA VAL A 626 12.65 33.26 40.90
C VAL A 626 12.84 32.65 42.30
N LYS A 627 13.75 31.67 42.43
CA LYS A 627 14.02 30.88 43.66
C LYS A 627 12.77 30.13 44.19
N ASN A 628 12.98 29.17 45.10
CA ASN A 628 11.95 28.34 45.75
C ASN A 628 10.90 27.66 44.83
N ASN A 629 11.23 27.36 43.57
CA ASN A 629 10.34 26.56 42.70
C ASN A 629 10.55 25.06 42.93
N THR A 630 9.46 24.29 42.97
CA THR A 630 9.50 22.82 42.96
C THR A 630 9.91 22.29 41.59
N VAL A 631 10.45 21.07 41.52
CA VAL A 631 10.77 20.41 40.24
C VAL A 631 9.52 20.31 39.35
N TRP A 632 8.36 20.02 39.93
CA TRP A 632 7.09 19.92 39.22
C TRP A 632 6.57 21.27 38.70
N GLN A 633 6.78 22.38 39.43
CA GLN A 633 6.50 23.73 38.94
C GLN A 633 7.41 24.11 37.75
N ILE A 634 8.69 23.72 37.80
CA ILE A 634 9.62 23.96 36.67
C ILE A 634 9.13 23.18 35.44
N ILE A 635 8.80 21.89 35.60
CA ILE A 635 8.24 21.05 34.51
C ILE A 635 6.95 21.65 33.96
N ALA A 636 6.03 22.08 34.83
CA ALA A 636 4.75 22.70 34.43
C ALA A 636 4.95 24.01 33.67
N HIS A 637 5.89 24.88 34.09
CA HIS A 637 6.19 26.13 33.39
C HIS A 637 6.93 25.92 32.05
N VAL A 638 7.85 24.95 31.98
CA VAL A 638 8.53 24.57 30.73
C VAL A 638 7.50 24.05 29.72
N SER A 639 6.72 23.03 30.10
CA SER A 639 5.71 22.41 29.23
C SER A 639 4.60 23.39 28.82
N GLY A 640 4.13 24.27 29.73
CA GLY A 640 3.18 25.34 29.39
C GLY A 640 3.75 26.36 28.40
N THR A 641 5.05 26.65 28.47
CA THR A 641 5.72 27.50 27.46
C THR A 641 5.80 26.80 26.10
N LEU A 642 6.05 25.48 26.09
CA LEU A 642 6.03 24.67 24.87
C LEU A 642 4.62 24.55 24.26
N VAL A 643 3.57 24.47 25.07
CA VAL A 643 2.17 24.55 24.60
C VAL A 643 1.93 25.88 23.87
N ASN A 644 2.36 27.00 24.44
CA ASN A 644 2.20 28.33 23.83
C ASN A 644 2.96 28.45 22.49
N TYR A 645 4.22 27.98 22.44
CA TYR A 645 5.02 27.96 21.21
C TYR A 645 4.41 27.06 20.13
N ASN A 646 4.08 25.82 20.48
CA ASN A 646 3.52 24.84 19.54
C ASN A 646 2.17 25.29 18.99
N TYR A 647 1.32 25.94 19.80
CA TYR A 647 0.09 26.55 19.33
C TYR A 647 0.36 27.62 18.26
N ALA A 648 1.28 28.56 18.53
CA ALA A 648 1.62 29.65 17.63
C ALA A 648 2.16 29.12 16.28
N VAL A 649 3.04 28.12 16.30
CA VAL A 649 3.57 27.46 15.09
C VAL A 649 2.47 26.70 14.34
N ALA A 650 1.62 25.93 15.04
CA ALA A 650 0.56 25.14 14.42
C ALA A 650 -0.46 26.00 13.66
N VAL A 651 -0.82 27.18 14.18
CA VAL A 651 -1.68 28.16 13.49
C VAL A 651 -0.95 28.77 12.30
N THR A 652 0.32 29.16 12.47
CA THR A 652 1.13 29.81 11.41
C THR A 652 1.30 28.93 10.18
N LEU A 653 1.56 27.62 10.37
CA LEU A 653 1.67 26.66 9.27
C LEU A 653 0.39 26.50 8.45
N MET A 654 -0.78 26.86 9.00
CA MET A 654 -2.08 26.73 8.33
C MET A 654 -2.54 28.03 7.63
N LEU A 655 -1.69 29.06 7.57
CA LEU A 655 -1.89 30.30 6.81
C LEU A 655 -1.65 30.08 5.31
N LYS A 656 -2.56 29.33 4.66
CA LYS A 656 -2.37 28.80 3.31
C LYS A 656 -2.11 29.87 2.25
N GLN A 657 -2.68 31.08 2.37
CA GLN A 657 -2.43 32.17 1.42
C GLN A 657 -1.07 32.83 1.64
N ILE A 658 -0.54 32.81 2.86
CA ILE A 658 0.80 33.32 3.16
C ILE A 658 1.83 32.27 2.71
N MET A 659 1.62 30.98 3.01
CA MET A 659 2.48 29.90 2.51
C MET A 659 2.58 29.89 0.98
N SER A 660 1.49 30.10 0.24
CA SER A 660 1.53 30.15 -1.23
C SER A 660 2.23 31.40 -1.81
N VAL A 661 2.35 32.49 -1.04
CA VAL A 661 3.17 33.65 -1.38
C VAL A 661 4.64 33.40 -1.03
N LEU A 662 4.93 32.87 0.17
CA LEU A 662 6.29 32.52 0.60
C LEU A 662 6.97 31.52 -0.34
N ARG A 663 6.21 30.57 -0.94
CA ARG A 663 6.69 29.64 -1.99
C ARG A 663 7.42 30.36 -3.15
N ARG A 664 7.05 31.62 -3.43
CA ARG A 664 7.63 32.41 -4.53
C ARG A 664 9.01 32.99 -4.20
N ILE A 665 9.41 33.00 -2.93
CA ILE A 665 10.71 33.51 -2.47
C ILE A 665 11.67 32.33 -2.41
N HIS A 666 12.48 32.15 -3.46
CA HIS A 666 13.35 30.99 -3.65
C HIS A 666 14.22 30.68 -2.41
N SER A 667 14.84 31.69 -1.81
CA SER A 667 15.68 31.55 -0.61
C SER A 667 14.92 31.01 0.62
N LEU A 668 13.62 31.29 0.76
CA LEU A 668 12.81 30.79 1.87
C LEU A 668 12.30 29.37 1.62
N SER A 669 12.08 28.99 0.36
CA SER A 669 11.68 27.62 -0.01
C SER A 669 12.74 26.57 0.30
N LEU A 670 14.02 26.98 0.44
CA LEU A 670 15.13 26.12 0.87
C LEU A 670 15.18 25.88 2.38
N ILE A 671 14.67 26.82 3.19
CA ILE A 671 14.75 26.78 4.66
C ILE A 671 13.48 26.21 5.28
N ILE A 672 12.31 26.53 4.69
CA ILE A 672 11.00 26.13 5.20
C ILE A 672 10.37 25.13 4.20
N PRO A 673 9.85 23.97 4.66
CA PRO A 673 9.15 23.01 3.83
C PRO A 673 7.73 23.50 3.53
N ILE A 674 7.63 24.57 2.73
CA ILE A 674 6.38 25.27 2.40
C ILE A 674 5.38 24.34 1.69
N ASP A 675 5.88 23.35 0.95
CA ASP A 675 5.07 22.36 0.26
C ASP A 675 4.46 21.31 1.20
N ASP A 676 5.15 21.00 2.30
CA ASP A 676 4.75 20.02 3.31
C ASP A 676 4.22 20.67 4.61
N HIS A 677 3.79 21.94 4.57
CA HIS A 677 3.29 22.67 5.74
C HIS A 677 2.16 21.92 6.49
N ILE A 678 1.40 21.08 5.80
CA ILE A 678 0.35 20.22 6.38
C ILE A 678 0.95 19.07 7.20
N ASP A 679 2.06 18.47 6.78
CA ASP A 679 2.72 17.40 7.52
C ASP A 679 3.53 17.97 8.71
N ALA A 680 4.13 19.15 8.53
CA ALA A 680 4.68 19.93 9.64
C ALA A 680 3.61 20.29 10.69
N HIS A 681 2.41 20.71 10.26
CA HIS A 681 1.29 20.98 11.17
C HIS A 681 0.86 19.75 11.98
N ARG A 682 0.91 18.54 11.40
CA ARG A 682 0.65 17.30 12.16
C ARG A 682 1.70 17.05 13.23
N LEU A 683 2.99 17.19 12.89
CA LEU A 683 4.09 17.02 13.83
C LEU A 683 3.95 17.97 15.04
N VAL A 684 3.74 19.27 14.77
CA VAL A 684 3.57 20.29 15.81
C VAL A 684 2.28 20.08 16.59
N GLY A 685 1.20 19.60 15.97
CA GLY A 685 -0.04 19.22 16.65
C GLY A 685 0.12 18.06 17.64
N THR A 686 0.91 17.05 17.29
CA THR A 686 1.27 15.96 18.24
C THR A 686 2.15 16.50 19.38
N ALA A 687 3.13 17.35 19.08
CA ALA A 687 3.99 17.96 20.10
C ALA A 687 3.19 18.87 21.06
N LEU A 688 2.18 19.60 20.56
CA LEU A 688 1.24 20.38 21.36
C LEU A 688 0.47 19.50 22.35
N PHE A 689 -0.07 18.37 21.88
CA PHE A 689 -0.82 17.44 22.74
C PHE A 689 0.07 16.77 23.81
N VAL A 690 1.27 16.31 23.45
CA VAL A 690 2.23 15.77 24.42
C VAL A 690 2.65 16.82 25.46
N SER A 691 2.91 18.06 25.01
CA SER A 691 3.26 19.16 25.92
C SER A 691 2.11 19.49 26.88
N ALA A 692 0.86 19.43 26.42
CA ALA A 692 -0.33 19.64 27.25
C ALA A 692 -0.50 18.53 28.31
N ILE A 693 -0.27 17.25 27.96
CA ILE A 693 -0.29 16.14 28.93
C ILE A 693 0.76 16.38 30.04
N VAL A 694 2.00 16.70 29.68
CA VAL A 694 3.08 16.95 30.65
C VAL A 694 2.78 18.17 31.51
N HIS A 695 2.16 19.21 30.95
CA HIS A 695 1.73 20.41 31.66
C HIS A 695 0.65 20.12 32.70
N SER A 696 -0.44 19.43 32.32
CA SER A 696 -1.51 19.02 33.22
C SER A 696 -0.99 18.10 34.32
N LEU A 697 -0.19 17.09 33.98
CA LEU A 697 0.42 16.18 34.98
C LEU A 697 1.35 16.91 35.95
N GLY A 698 2.18 17.84 35.47
CA GLY A 698 3.07 18.65 36.30
C GLY A 698 2.29 19.49 37.33
N HIS A 699 1.16 20.07 36.93
CA HIS A 699 0.28 20.78 37.84
C HIS A 699 -0.43 19.83 38.83
N CYS A 700 -1.02 18.73 38.37
CA CYS A 700 -1.68 17.75 39.25
C CYS A 700 -0.73 17.19 40.32
N ILE A 701 0.50 16.81 39.95
CA ILE A 701 1.49 16.31 40.90
C ILE A 701 1.93 17.42 41.87
N ASN A 702 2.09 18.67 41.40
CA ASN A 702 2.44 19.78 42.28
C ASN A 702 1.33 20.07 43.32
N PHE A 703 0.06 20.09 42.92
CA PHE A 703 -1.04 20.31 43.87
C PHE A 703 -1.16 19.16 44.87
N ALA A 704 -1.06 17.90 44.41
CA ALA A 704 -1.08 16.71 45.26
C ALA A 704 0.10 16.62 46.26
N THR A 705 1.16 17.40 46.09
CA THR A 705 2.35 17.40 46.96
C THR A 705 2.51 18.65 47.82
N HIS A 706 1.85 19.77 47.49
CA HIS A 706 2.08 21.07 48.12
C HIS A 706 0.80 21.81 48.56
N THR A 707 -0.37 21.16 48.51
CA THR A 707 -1.63 21.73 49.05
C THR A 707 -2.29 20.76 50.03
N GLU A 708 -2.85 21.27 51.13
CA GLU A 708 -3.54 20.49 52.18
C GLU A 708 -4.92 19.95 51.75
N VAL A 709 -5.11 19.74 50.45
CA VAL A 709 -6.41 19.35 49.87
C VAL A 709 -6.52 17.83 49.89
N ASN A 710 -7.20 17.31 50.91
CA ASN A 710 -7.32 15.88 51.20
C ASN A 710 -8.09 15.04 50.15
N SER A 711 -8.54 15.61 49.02
CA SER A 711 -9.20 14.84 47.95
C SER A 711 -8.77 15.27 46.54
N TRP A 712 -8.54 14.27 45.69
CA TRP A 712 -8.08 14.46 44.31
C TRP A 712 -9.06 15.27 43.45
N SER A 713 -10.37 15.10 43.67
CA SER A 713 -11.43 15.86 42.99
C SER A 713 -11.43 17.34 43.35
N GLN A 714 -11.23 17.69 44.62
CA GLN A 714 -11.08 19.09 45.03
C GLN A 714 -9.80 19.70 44.44
N SER A 715 -8.72 18.94 44.32
CA SER A 715 -7.47 19.41 43.70
C SER A 715 -7.61 19.77 42.22
N MET A 716 -8.52 19.12 41.47
CA MET A 716 -8.75 19.45 40.05
C MET A 716 -9.60 20.70 39.87
N PHE A 717 -10.63 20.91 40.71
CA PHE A 717 -11.58 22.01 40.55
C PHE A 717 -11.37 23.21 41.50
N THR A 718 -10.26 23.27 42.23
CA THR A 718 -9.98 24.35 43.18
C THR A 718 -9.60 25.67 42.51
N THR A 719 -10.18 26.78 42.98
CA THR A 719 -9.75 28.16 42.68
C THR A 719 -8.79 28.72 43.74
N ALA A 720 -8.57 28.01 44.86
CA ALA A 720 -7.74 28.47 45.97
C ALA A 720 -6.24 28.59 45.62
N ALA A 721 -5.82 28.03 44.49
CA ALA A 721 -4.45 28.11 44.00
C ALA A 721 -4.02 29.54 43.58
N GLY A 722 -4.95 30.48 43.36
CA GLY A 722 -4.62 31.87 43.04
C GLY A 722 -4.07 32.11 41.62
N ILE A 723 -4.23 31.16 40.70
CA ILE A 723 -3.60 31.18 39.36
C ILE A 723 -4.67 31.35 38.26
N GLY A 724 -4.38 32.17 37.24
CA GLY A 724 -5.26 32.44 36.09
C GLY A 724 -5.66 33.92 36.00
N TRP A 725 -6.14 34.37 34.83
CA TRP A 725 -6.45 35.79 34.61
C TRP A 725 -7.79 36.23 35.22
N VAL A 726 -8.84 35.40 35.10
CA VAL A 726 -10.17 35.67 35.66
C VAL A 726 -10.38 34.80 36.90
N ALA A 727 -10.62 35.43 38.05
CA ALA A 727 -11.07 34.80 39.30
C ALA A 727 -10.32 33.51 39.71
N HIS A 728 -9.01 33.44 39.45
CA HIS A 728 -8.14 32.29 39.77
C HIS A 728 -8.59 30.97 39.12
N SER A 729 -9.18 31.04 37.91
CA SER A 729 -9.80 29.90 37.21
C SER A 729 -8.84 29.03 36.36
N ALA A 730 -7.51 29.08 36.56
CA ALA A 730 -6.57 28.36 35.69
C ALA A 730 -6.76 26.83 35.69
N THR A 731 -7.12 26.24 36.83
CA THR A 731 -7.42 24.81 36.99
C THR A 731 -8.60 24.39 36.12
N ILE A 732 -9.78 24.97 36.36
CA ILE A 732 -11.03 24.71 35.64
C ILE A 732 -10.87 24.98 34.14
N THR A 733 -10.22 26.10 33.76
CA THR A 733 -9.97 26.40 32.34
C THR A 733 -8.97 25.44 31.71
N GLY A 734 -7.98 24.95 32.45
CA GLY A 734 -7.00 23.96 32.02
C GLY A 734 -7.63 22.60 31.69
N ASP A 735 -8.54 22.12 32.54
CA ASP A 735 -9.26 20.86 32.30
C ASP A 735 -10.17 20.93 31.08
N ILE A 736 -10.90 22.05 30.90
CA ILE A 736 -11.74 22.27 29.71
C ILE A 736 -10.85 22.36 28.45
N LEU A 737 -9.71 23.03 28.52
CA LEU A 737 -8.73 23.11 27.42
C LEU A 737 -8.19 21.73 27.05
N PHE A 738 -7.84 20.91 28.04
CA PHE A 738 -7.34 19.55 27.82
C PHE A 738 -8.40 18.66 27.17
N LEU A 739 -9.66 18.72 27.63
CA LEU A 739 -10.77 17.97 27.05
C LEU A 739 -11.04 18.37 25.59
N LEU A 740 -11.07 19.67 25.28
CA LEU A 740 -11.23 20.15 23.90
C LEU A 740 -10.09 19.68 22.99
N LEU A 741 -8.84 19.75 23.47
CA LEU A 741 -7.67 19.31 22.73
C LEU A 741 -7.67 17.78 22.51
N LEU A 742 -8.10 17.00 23.51
CA LEU A 742 -8.24 15.54 23.42
C LEU A 742 -9.27 15.13 22.36
N ILE A 743 -10.44 15.77 22.34
CA ILE A 743 -11.49 15.54 21.32
C ILE A 743 -10.96 15.87 19.92
N MET A 744 -10.28 17.02 19.77
CA MET A 744 -9.64 17.42 18.52
C MET A 744 -8.58 16.39 18.07
N PHE A 745 -7.73 15.92 18.99
CA PHE A 745 -6.65 14.99 18.70
C PHE A 745 -7.17 13.61 18.28
N ILE A 746 -8.11 13.03 19.03
CA ILE A 746 -8.73 11.74 18.68
C ILE A 746 -9.36 11.81 17.28
N CYS A 747 -10.18 12.83 17.00
CA CYS A 747 -10.79 13.00 15.69
C CYS A 747 -9.79 13.37 14.57
N SER A 748 -8.56 13.76 14.89
CA SER A 748 -7.47 13.97 13.91
C SER A 748 -6.85 12.67 13.39
N LEU A 749 -6.99 11.57 14.13
CA LEU A 749 -6.29 10.31 13.86
C LEU A 749 -6.64 9.75 12.48
N GLN A 750 -5.62 9.23 11.79
CA GLN A 750 -5.72 8.77 10.40
C GLN A 750 -6.83 7.73 10.19
N PHE A 751 -6.97 6.79 11.13
CA PHE A 751 -8.02 5.76 11.16
C PHE A 751 -9.44 6.35 11.13
N ILE A 752 -9.72 7.37 11.93
CA ILE A 752 -11.04 8.01 12.00
C ILE A 752 -11.29 8.84 10.74
N ARG A 753 -10.28 9.61 10.30
CA ARG A 753 -10.38 10.49 9.12
C ARG A 753 -10.55 9.74 7.79
N GLN A 754 -10.07 8.50 7.67
CA GLN A 754 -10.11 7.73 6.42
C GLN A 754 -11.40 6.91 6.20
N ARG A 755 -12.24 6.71 7.24
CA ARG A 755 -13.53 6.03 7.08
C ARG A 755 -14.55 6.95 6.40
N THR A 756 -15.22 6.44 5.35
CA THR A 756 -16.23 7.15 4.56
C THR A 756 -17.46 7.50 5.41
N GLY A 757 -17.46 8.71 5.96
CA GLY A 757 -18.52 9.26 6.83
C GLY A 757 -17.95 10.19 7.90
N PHE A 758 -16.83 9.81 8.52
CA PHE A 758 -16.27 10.51 9.69
C PHE A 758 -15.36 11.71 9.35
N TYR A 759 -15.06 11.95 8.07
CA TYR A 759 -14.36 13.17 7.64
C TYR A 759 -15.08 14.47 8.06
N LEU A 760 -16.42 14.44 8.07
CA LEU A 760 -17.23 15.59 8.51
C LEU A 760 -17.10 15.82 10.03
N LEU A 761 -17.00 14.75 10.83
CA LEU A 761 -16.74 14.81 12.26
C LEU A 761 -15.37 15.43 12.55
N PHE A 762 -14.31 14.98 11.86
CA PHE A 762 -12.98 15.61 11.91
C PHE A 762 -13.05 17.11 11.63
N GLN A 763 -13.79 17.53 10.59
CA GLN A 763 -13.91 18.93 10.22
C GLN A 763 -14.66 19.75 11.28
N TYR A 764 -15.72 19.21 11.90
CA TYR A 764 -16.46 19.91 12.94
C TYR A 764 -15.68 20.01 14.24
N THR A 765 -15.08 18.92 14.72
CA THR A 765 -14.30 18.94 15.96
C THR A 765 -13.07 19.82 15.83
N HIS A 766 -12.44 19.92 14.66
CA HIS A 766 -11.32 20.85 14.47
C HIS A 766 -11.71 22.32 14.63
N TYR A 767 -12.96 22.74 14.46
CA TYR A 767 -13.37 24.12 14.75
C TYR A 767 -13.37 24.47 16.25
N LEU A 768 -13.22 23.49 17.15
CA LEU A 768 -13.06 23.72 18.59
C LEU A 768 -11.75 24.49 18.93
N PHE A 769 -10.85 24.71 17.96
CA PHE A 769 -9.73 25.64 18.12
C PHE A 769 -10.17 27.07 18.51
N TRP A 770 -11.38 27.49 18.14
CA TRP A 770 -11.92 28.82 18.49
C TRP A 770 -12.22 28.97 19.99
N PRO A 771 -13.09 28.14 20.62
CA PRO A 771 -13.27 28.20 22.07
C PRO A 771 -11.98 27.89 22.83
N MET A 772 -11.14 26.97 22.34
CA MET A 772 -9.82 26.69 22.91
C MET A 772 -8.92 27.95 22.94
N PHE A 773 -8.93 28.78 21.89
CA PHE A 773 -8.16 30.03 21.87
C PHE A 773 -8.65 31.06 22.91
N ILE A 774 -9.98 31.22 23.03
CA ILE A 774 -10.58 32.14 24.01
C ILE A 774 -10.21 31.69 25.44
N LEU A 775 -10.32 30.39 25.72
CA LEU A 775 -9.95 29.82 27.00
C LEU A 775 -8.45 29.93 27.27
N LEU A 776 -7.56 29.78 26.26
CA LEU A 776 -6.11 29.97 26.44
C LEU A 776 -5.73 31.40 26.86
N ILE A 777 -6.44 32.43 26.37
CA ILE A 777 -6.26 33.82 26.84
C ILE A 777 -6.63 33.95 28.32
N ILE A 778 -7.75 33.35 28.75
CA ILE A 778 -8.23 33.41 30.14
C ILE A 778 -7.34 32.60 31.09
N HIS A 779 -6.87 31.44 30.63
CA HIS A 779 -6.04 30.49 31.37
C HIS A 779 -4.63 31.05 31.67
N ALA A 780 -3.99 31.67 30.67
CA ALA A 780 -2.58 32.06 30.76
C ALA A 780 -2.37 33.57 30.50
N PRO A 781 -2.09 34.39 31.55
CA PRO A 781 -1.94 35.85 31.43
C PRO A 781 -0.84 36.35 30.47
N SER A 782 0.07 35.49 30.02
CA SER A 782 1.15 35.79 29.08
C SER A 782 0.94 35.20 27.66
N PHE A 783 -0.12 34.40 27.44
CA PHE A 783 -0.37 33.74 26.15
C PHE A 783 -0.59 34.72 24.99
N TRP A 784 -1.16 35.91 25.26
CA TRP A 784 -1.37 36.95 24.25
C TRP A 784 -0.08 37.33 23.49
N LYS A 785 1.10 37.22 24.13
CA LYS A 785 2.41 37.48 23.51
C LYS A 785 2.74 36.49 22.38
N TRP A 786 2.31 35.24 22.54
CA TRP A 786 2.50 34.17 21.54
C TRP A 786 1.38 34.18 20.49
N ALA A 787 0.17 34.59 20.88
CA ALA A 787 -1.00 34.65 20.01
C ALA A 787 -0.96 35.78 18.96
N ILE A 788 -0.38 36.94 19.29
CA ILE A 788 -0.55 38.18 18.50
C ILE A 788 -0.04 38.08 17.04
N GLY A 789 1.11 37.47 16.80
CA GLY A 789 1.67 37.30 15.44
C GLY A 789 0.80 36.40 14.56
N PRO A 790 0.56 35.14 14.94
CA PRO A 790 -0.28 34.22 14.16
C PRO A 790 -1.71 34.73 13.94
N THR A 791 -2.32 35.38 14.95
CA THR A 791 -3.70 35.88 14.86
C THR A 791 -3.83 37.13 13.97
N THR A 792 -2.86 38.05 14.00
CA THR A 792 -2.82 39.19 13.06
C THR A 792 -2.65 38.73 11.62
N LEU A 793 -1.70 37.82 11.35
CA LEU A 793 -1.54 37.19 10.04
C LEU A 793 -2.83 36.50 9.55
N LEU A 794 -3.48 35.72 10.43
CA LEU A 794 -4.75 35.05 10.13
C LEU A 794 -5.87 36.04 9.80
N PHE A 795 -5.97 37.15 10.55
CA PHE A 795 -6.95 38.21 10.31
C PHE A 795 -6.77 38.88 8.94
N PHE A 796 -5.55 39.23 8.54
CA PHE A 796 -5.31 39.78 7.21
C PHE A 796 -5.56 38.77 6.09
N GLU A 797 -5.23 37.48 6.29
CA GLU A 797 -5.64 36.44 5.34
C GLU A 797 -7.17 36.37 5.21
N LYS A 798 -7.92 36.43 6.32
CA LYS A 798 -9.39 36.41 6.28
C LYS A 798 -9.99 37.69 5.68
N LEU A 799 -9.45 38.88 5.95
CA LEU A 799 -9.87 40.13 5.31
C LEU A 799 -9.65 40.12 3.80
N TYR A 800 -8.46 39.68 3.36
CA TYR A 800 -8.14 39.53 1.94
C TYR A 800 -9.12 38.60 1.23
N LEU A 801 -9.46 37.47 1.87
CA LEU A 801 -10.48 36.54 1.36
C LEU A 801 -11.88 37.14 1.40
N LEU A 802 -12.28 37.85 2.46
CA LEU A 802 -13.60 38.51 2.56
C LEU A 802 -13.82 39.50 1.40
N LYS A 803 -12.77 40.27 1.04
CA LYS A 803 -12.78 41.21 -0.09
C LYS A 803 -12.80 40.48 -1.45
N ARG A 804 -12.17 39.31 -1.57
CA ARG A 804 -12.25 38.42 -2.76
C ARG A 804 -13.62 37.72 -2.90
N TYR A 805 -14.40 37.62 -1.80
CA TYR A 805 -15.67 36.91 -1.74
C TYR A 805 -16.88 37.80 -1.37
N LEU A 806 -16.88 39.06 -1.82
CA LEU A 806 -18.04 39.95 -1.81
C LEU A 806 -18.67 40.09 -3.22
N PRO A 807 -19.27 39.03 -3.81
CA PRO A 807 -20.22 39.24 -4.89
C PRO A 807 -21.52 39.80 -4.30
N LYS A 808 -21.99 40.90 -4.88
CA LYS A 808 -23.39 41.33 -4.74
C LYS A 808 -24.29 40.21 -5.31
N HIS A 809 -25.39 39.91 -4.62
CA HIS A 809 -26.36 38.81 -4.89
C HIS A 809 -25.80 37.39 -4.58
N GLY A 810 -26.54 36.44 -3.98
CA GLY A 810 -27.86 36.43 -3.35
C GLY A 810 -28.05 35.07 -2.63
N ARG A 811 -28.81 35.02 -1.51
CA ARG A 811 -29.28 33.73 -0.93
C ARG A 811 -30.48 33.24 -1.73
N THR A 812 -30.92 32.03 -1.42
CA THR A 812 -32.34 31.66 -1.37
C THR A 812 -32.53 30.48 -0.33
N LYS A 813 -33.71 29.86 -0.12
CA LYS A 813 -33.97 28.63 0.74
C LYS A 813 -35.12 27.67 0.26
N LEU A 814 -34.85 26.48 -0.36
CA LEU A 814 -35.77 25.61 -1.18
C LEU A 814 -37.26 25.71 -0.80
N LYS A 815 -38.10 26.22 -1.70
CA LYS A 815 -39.41 26.79 -1.34
C LYS A 815 -40.61 25.90 -1.67
N SER A 816 -40.60 25.19 -2.80
CA SER A 816 -41.63 24.23 -3.19
C SER A 816 -41.18 23.30 -4.31
N VAL A 817 -41.88 22.17 -4.46
CA VAL A 817 -41.82 21.27 -5.61
C VAL A 817 -43.16 21.39 -6.35
N ARG A 818 -43.14 21.48 -7.68
CA ARG A 818 -44.35 21.42 -8.51
C ARG A 818 -44.14 20.37 -9.59
N ILE A 819 -45.11 19.47 -9.74
CA ILE A 819 -45.17 18.48 -10.81
C ILE A 819 -46.11 19.07 -11.86
N GLU A 820 -45.64 19.18 -13.11
CA GLU A 820 -46.43 19.76 -14.20
C GLU A 820 -46.83 18.74 -15.26
N ASN A 821 -46.19 17.56 -15.30
CA ASN A 821 -46.66 16.30 -15.94
C ASN A 821 -45.73 15.13 -15.56
N ASP A 822 -46.15 13.89 -15.81
CA ASP A 822 -45.59 12.62 -15.27
C ASP A 822 -44.07 12.36 -15.42
N ASN A 823 -43.35 13.11 -16.26
CA ASN A 823 -41.91 12.93 -16.47
C ASN A 823 -41.06 14.21 -16.25
N ILE A 824 -41.62 15.31 -15.72
CA ILE A 824 -40.85 16.54 -15.42
C ILE A 824 -41.11 17.06 -14.01
N LEU A 825 -40.06 17.00 -13.18
CA LEU A 825 -40.03 17.53 -11.80
C LEU A 825 -39.38 18.92 -11.75
N THR A 826 -40.19 19.97 -11.65
CA THR A 826 -39.70 21.36 -11.56
C THR A 826 -39.42 21.74 -10.09
N LEU A 827 -38.15 21.65 -9.69
CA LEU A 827 -37.70 21.99 -8.34
C LEU A 827 -37.41 23.50 -8.20
N VAL A 828 -38.22 24.22 -7.42
CA VAL A 828 -37.95 25.64 -7.09
C VAL A 828 -36.91 25.70 -5.96
N ILE A 829 -35.66 25.44 -6.37
CA ILE A 829 -34.49 25.44 -5.48
C ILE A 829 -34.10 26.86 -5.14
N GLU A 830 -33.74 26.98 -3.88
CA GLU A 830 -33.51 28.25 -3.27
C GLU A 830 -32.33 27.98 -2.27
N ARG A 831 -31.15 28.63 -2.45
CA ARG A 831 -29.78 28.21 -2.01
C ARG A 831 -29.22 28.83 -0.70
N PRO A 832 -28.91 28.03 0.36
CA PRO A 832 -27.94 28.49 1.36
C PRO A 832 -27.05 27.41 2.00
N GLN A 833 -25.73 27.62 1.99
CA GLN A 833 -24.88 27.29 3.15
C GLN A 833 -23.91 28.44 3.43
N ARG A 834 -24.39 29.47 4.15
CA ARG A 834 -23.56 30.59 4.67
C ARG A 834 -22.67 30.19 5.87
N PHE A 835 -22.62 28.93 6.27
CA PHE A 835 -22.00 28.52 7.53
C PHE A 835 -20.48 28.74 7.56
N LYS A 836 -19.78 28.51 6.44
CA LYS A 836 -18.33 28.82 6.29
C LYS A 836 -17.96 30.30 6.44
N PHE A 837 -18.93 31.22 6.42
CA PHE A 837 -18.69 32.65 6.67
C PHE A 837 -19.11 33.10 8.07
N ARG A 838 -19.95 32.35 8.79
CA ARG A 838 -20.45 32.79 10.10
C ARG A 838 -19.43 32.59 11.22
N THR A 839 -18.67 31.50 11.19
CA THR A 839 -17.58 31.26 12.17
C THR A 839 -16.47 32.31 12.08
N HIS A 840 -16.28 32.96 10.92
CA HIS A 840 -15.31 34.04 10.79
C HIS A 840 -15.64 35.25 11.67
N TYR A 841 -16.92 35.57 11.96
CA TYR A 841 -17.24 36.69 12.84
C TYR A 841 -16.70 36.53 14.27
N LEU A 842 -16.31 35.30 14.68
CA LEU A 842 -15.62 35.06 15.96
C LEU A 842 -14.23 35.72 16.04
N PHE A 843 -13.64 36.19 14.93
CA PHE A 843 -12.42 37.00 15.00
C PHE A 843 -12.67 38.36 15.68
N TRP A 844 -13.88 38.94 15.59
CA TRP A 844 -14.15 40.26 16.17
C TRP A 844 -14.08 40.22 17.71
N PRO A 845 -14.80 39.32 18.42
CA PRO A 845 -14.60 39.10 19.86
C PRO A 845 -13.14 38.79 20.22
N MET A 846 -12.44 38.00 19.38
CA MET A 846 -11.04 37.63 19.60
C MET A 846 -10.11 38.86 19.62
N PHE A 847 -10.26 39.78 18.67
CA PHE A 847 -9.47 41.02 18.62
C PHE A 847 -9.84 41.97 19.76
N ILE A 848 -11.12 42.06 20.09
CA ILE A 848 -11.59 42.87 21.24
C ILE A 848 -10.96 42.35 22.55
N LEU A 849 -10.95 41.04 22.78
CA LEU A 849 -10.28 40.43 23.94
C LEU A 849 -8.77 40.67 23.96
N LEU A 850 -8.08 40.57 22.82
CA LEU A 850 -6.64 40.88 22.73
C LEU A 850 -6.32 42.35 23.02
N ILE A 851 -7.18 43.28 22.59
CA ILE A 851 -7.06 44.71 22.87
C ILE A 851 -7.29 45.01 24.35
N ILE A 852 -8.30 44.38 24.98
CA ILE A 852 -8.62 44.54 26.41
C ILE A 852 -7.52 43.96 27.31
N HIS A 853 -6.95 42.81 26.97
CA HIS A 853 -6.01 42.09 27.84
C HIS A 853 -4.56 42.64 27.77
N ALA A 854 -4.16 43.33 26.70
CA ALA A 854 -2.77 43.73 26.49
C ALA A 854 -2.61 45.27 26.33
N PRO A 855 -2.22 46.01 27.39
CA PRO A 855 -2.05 47.48 27.34
C PRO A 855 -1.03 47.99 26.31
N SER A 856 -0.14 47.11 25.83
CA SER A 856 0.88 47.38 24.81
C SER A 856 0.62 46.68 23.47
N PHE A 857 -0.56 46.07 23.25
CA PHE A 857 -0.95 45.35 22.03
C PHE A 857 -0.60 46.13 20.75
N TRP A 858 -0.96 47.41 20.72
CA TRP A 858 -0.77 48.30 19.58
C TRP A 858 0.69 48.43 19.14
N LYS A 859 1.65 48.42 20.07
CA LYS A 859 3.10 48.53 19.78
C LYS A 859 3.60 47.35 18.95
N TRP A 860 3.10 46.16 19.23
CA TRP A 860 3.52 44.91 18.58
C TRP A 860 2.68 44.56 17.35
N ALA A 861 1.44 45.05 17.27
CA ALA A 861 0.57 44.87 16.12
C ALA A 861 0.98 45.75 14.91
N ILE A 862 1.47 46.97 15.14
CA ILE A 862 1.74 47.98 14.09
C ILE A 862 2.71 47.51 12.99
N GLY A 863 3.81 46.83 13.35
CA GLY A 863 4.80 46.36 12.37
C GLY A 863 4.20 45.33 11.38
N PRO A 864 3.67 44.20 11.87
CA PRO A 864 2.99 43.22 11.03
C PRO A 864 1.80 43.79 10.26
N THR A 865 0.96 44.63 10.87
CA THR A 865 -0.23 45.19 10.21
C THR A 865 0.12 46.11 9.05
N THR A 866 1.11 46.99 9.21
CA THR A 866 1.54 47.91 8.14
C THR A 866 2.22 47.18 6.98
N LEU A 867 3.15 46.26 7.28
CA LEU A 867 3.86 45.50 6.25
C LEU A 867 2.91 44.62 5.42
N LEU A 868 1.96 43.94 6.08
CA LEU A 868 0.90 43.17 5.40
C LEU A 868 -0.05 44.09 4.63
N PHE A 869 -0.41 45.26 5.16
CA PHE A 869 -1.30 46.19 4.47
C PHE A 869 -0.71 46.63 3.11
N PHE A 870 0.56 47.05 3.07
CA PHE A 870 1.24 47.42 1.83
C PHE A 870 1.42 46.23 0.86
N GLU A 871 1.78 45.05 1.37
CA GLU A 871 1.86 43.81 0.55
C GLU A 871 0.50 43.49 -0.09
N LYS A 872 -0.59 43.53 0.69
CA LYS A 872 -1.95 43.27 0.17
C LYS A 872 -2.42 44.37 -0.77
N LEU A 873 -1.99 45.63 -0.61
CA LEU A 873 -2.31 46.72 -1.55
C LEU A 873 -1.60 46.54 -2.90
N TYR A 874 -0.31 46.16 -2.87
CA TYR A 874 0.47 45.79 -4.05
C TYR A 874 -0.16 44.60 -4.80
N LEU A 875 -0.57 43.56 -4.07
CA LEU A 875 -1.29 42.42 -4.64
C LEU A 875 -2.67 42.84 -5.20
N LEU A 876 -3.44 43.68 -4.50
CA LEU A 876 -4.76 44.14 -4.97
C LEU A 876 -4.68 44.84 -6.34
N LYS A 877 -3.63 45.66 -6.54
CA LYS A 877 -3.37 46.36 -7.81
C LYS A 877 -3.00 45.41 -8.96
N ARG A 878 -2.44 44.23 -8.65
CA ARG A 878 -2.01 43.21 -9.63
C ARG A 878 -3.08 42.14 -9.91
N TYR A 879 -4.07 41.96 -9.03
CA TYR A 879 -5.04 40.85 -9.06
C TYR A 879 -6.52 41.26 -9.21
N LEU A 880 -6.81 42.47 -9.72
CA LEU A 880 -8.16 42.81 -10.20
C LEU A 880 -8.59 41.82 -11.30
N PRO A 881 -9.64 41.02 -11.11
CA PRO A 881 -9.85 39.80 -11.89
C PRO A 881 -10.40 40.09 -13.29
N LYS A 882 -9.55 40.01 -14.31
CA LYS A 882 -9.95 39.96 -15.73
C LYS A 882 -9.88 38.55 -16.35
N HIS A 883 -9.46 37.54 -15.59
CA HIS A 883 -9.38 36.14 -15.99
C HIS A 883 -9.90 35.30 -14.82
N GLY A 884 -10.99 34.54 -14.99
CA GLY A 884 -11.62 33.89 -13.82
C GLY A 884 -12.71 32.84 -14.05
N ARG A 885 -13.22 32.65 -15.28
CA ARG A 885 -14.07 31.51 -15.66
C ARG A 885 -13.82 31.19 -17.14
N THR A 886 -13.83 29.92 -17.50
CA THR A 886 -13.82 29.46 -18.89
C THR A 886 -14.50 28.09 -18.99
N LYS A 887 -14.61 27.54 -20.19
CA LYS A 887 -15.29 26.26 -20.45
C LYS A 887 -14.31 25.19 -20.91
N LEU A 888 -14.61 23.93 -20.58
CA LEU A 888 -14.03 22.76 -21.21
C LEU A 888 -14.65 22.58 -22.59
N LYS A 889 -13.81 22.25 -23.58
CA LYS A 889 -14.21 21.98 -24.96
C LYS A 889 -14.30 20.47 -25.20
N SER A 890 -13.26 19.74 -24.80
CA SER A 890 -13.28 18.27 -24.72
C SER A 890 -12.39 17.75 -23.59
N VAL A 891 -12.64 16.49 -23.21
CA VAL A 891 -11.85 15.74 -22.23
C VAL A 891 -11.58 14.34 -22.81
N ARG A 892 -10.31 14.00 -22.98
CA ARG A 892 -9.86 12.70 -23.53
C ARG A 892 -9.21 11.86 -22.43
N ILE A 893 -9.52 10.57 -22.41
CA ILE A 893 -8.89 9.59 -21.53
C ILE A 893 -7.86 8.83 -22.37
N GLU A 894 -6.57 9.07 -22.17
CA GLU A 894 -5.53 8.42 -22.98
C GLU A 894 -5.38 6.95 -22.56
N ASN A 895 -5.14 6.74 -21.26
CA ASN A 895 -5.01 5.44 -20.60
C ASN A 895 -5.59 5.51 -19.16
N ASP A 896 -5.53 4.38 -18.44
CA ASP A 896 -6.15 4.22 -17.10
C ASP A 896 -5.63 5.19 -16.02
N ASN A 897 -4.54 5.91 -16.33
CA ASN A 897 -3.82 6.80 -15.44
C ASN A 897 -3.76 8.27 -15.91
N ILE A 898 -4.10 8.61 -17.17
CA ILE A 898 -3.93 9.97 -17.71
C ILE A 898 -5.18 10.48 -18.43
N LEU A 899 -5.54 11.72 -18.07
CA LEU A 899 -6.67 12.50 -18.56
C LEU A 899 -6.18 13.80 -19.21
N THR A 900 -6.46 14.01 -20.50
CA THR A 900 -6.16 15.26 -21.20
C THR A 900 -7.41 16.14 -21.26
N LEU A 901 -7.26 17.39 -20.84
CA LEU A 901 -8.30 18.43 -20.86
C LEU A 901 -8.00 19.41 -21.99
N VAL A 902 -9.01 19.73 -22.81
CA VAL A 902 -8.97 20.83 -23.78
C VAL A 902 -9.86 21.96 -23.26
N ILE A 903 -9.26 23.10 -22.95
CA ILE A 903 -9.90 24.25 -22.30
C ILE A 903 -9.97 25.41 -23.30
N GLU A 904 -11.14 26.04 -23.39
CA GLU A 904 -11.33 27.27 -24.16
C GLU A 904 -10.43 28.38 -23.60
N ARG A 905 -9.66 29.03 -24.48
CA ARG A 905 -8.72 30.08 -24.07
C ARG A 905 -9.47 31.40 -23.79
N PRO A 906 -9.38 31.96 -22.56
CA PRO A 906 -10.08 33.21 -22.27
C PRO A 906 -9.55 34.35 -23.13
N GLN A 907 -10.45 35.28 -23.48
CA GLN A 907 -10.09 36.49 -24.21
C GLN A 907 -8.95 37.24 -23.50
N ARG A 908 -7.92 37.62 -24.27
CA ARG A 908 -6.67 38.27 -23.79
C ARG A 908 -5.79 37.41 -22.86
N PHE A 909 -5.99 36.10 -22.75
CA PHE A 909 -5.06 35.21 -22.02
C PHE A 909 -3.77 34.98 -22.83
N LYS A 910 -2.65 35.52 -22.36
CA LYS A 910 -1.31 35.42 -22.99
C LYS A 910 -0.34 34.67 -22.08
N PHE A 911 0.11 33.50 -22.50
CA PHE A 911 1.10 32.65 -21.80
C PHE A 911 2.34 32.41 -22.67
N ARG A 912 3.44 31.94 -22.05
CA ARG A 912 4.66 31.48 -22.75
C ARG A 912 4.77 29.95 -22.66
N THR A 913 5.62 29.35 -23.50
CA THR A 913 5.89 27.90 -23.48
C THR A 913 6.28 27.42 -22.09
N GLY A 914 5.78 26.24 -21.72
CA GLY A 914 6.02 25.63 -20.42
C GLY A 914 5.36 26.33 -19.22
N ASN A 915 4.59 27.41 -19.41
CA ASN A 915 3.88 28.06 -18.30
C ASN A 915 2.82 27.13 -17.68
N TYR A 916 2.55 27.30 -16.39
CA TYR A 916 1.49 26.56 -15.68
C TYR A 916 0.34 27.47 -15.26
N ILE A 917 -0.81 26.85 -15.00
CA ILE A 917 -2.01 27.51 -14.45
C ILE A 917 -2.53 26.73 -13.25
N ASN A 918 -3.17 27.41 -12.31
CA ASN A 918 -3.99 26.78 -11.28
C ASN A 918 -5.39 26.55 -11.86
N ILE A 919 -5.93 25.34 -11.71
CA ILE A 919 -7.31 25.00 -12.10
C ILE A 919 -8.14 24.64 -10.87
N CYS A 920 -9.44 24.90 -10.93
CA CYS A 920 -10.44 24.50 -9.95
C CYS A 920 -11.70 24.01 -10.67
N PHE A 921 -12.20 22.83 -10.30
CA PHE A 921 -13.45 22.25 -10.79
C PHE A 921 -14.58 22.45 -9.76
N PRO A 922 -15.49 23.42 -9.93
CA PRO A 922 -16.46 23.76 -8.89
C PRO A 922 -17.45 22.64 -8.55
N LYS A 923 -17.72 21.72 -9.50
CA LYS A 923 -18.55 20.54 -9.28
C LYS A 923 -17.90 19.51 -8.35
N ILE A 924 -16.60 19.25 -8.52
CA ILE A 924 -15.85 18.26 -7.73
C ILE A 924 -15.41 18.85 -6.38
N ALA A 925 -14.84 20.05 -6.40
CA ALA A 925 -14.34 20.73 -5.21
C ALA A 925 -14.44 22.26 -5.39
N LYS A 926 -15.49 22.86 -4.81
CA LYS A 926 -15.87 24.30 -4.95
C LYS A 926 -14.76 25.33 -4.65
N MET A 927 -13.66 24.94 -3.99
CA MET A 927 -12.62 25.84 -3.46
C MET A 927 -11.20 25.22 -3.45
N GLU A 928 -10.94 24.14 -4.19
CA GLU A 928 -9.61 23.52 -4.27
C GLU A 928 -8.92 23.83 -5.60
N TRP A 929 -7.76 24.49 -5.54
CA TRP A 929 -6.98 24.94 -6.68
C TRP A 929 -5.71 24.11 -6.83
N HIS A 930 -5.43 23.64 -8.04
CA HIS A 930 -4.33 22.72 -8.33
C HIS A 930 -3.49 23.22 -9.52
N PRO A 931 -2.15 23.32 -9.39
CA PRO A 931 -1.27 23.75 -10.48
C PRO A 931 -1.07 22.63 -11.51
N PHE A 932 -1.17 22.97 -12.80
CA PHE A 932 -0.79 22.09 -13.92
C PHE A 932 -0.16 22.89 -15.06
N THR A 933 0.89 22.32 -15.65
CA THR A 933 1.57 22.89 -16.82
C THR A 933 0.69 22.81 -18.06
N ILE A 934 0.67 23.88 -18.86
CA ILE A 934 0.02 23.88 -20.18
C ILE A 934 0.86 23.01 -21.12
N SER A 935 0.26 21.99 -21.75
CA SER A 935 0.93 21.12 -22.73
C SER A 935 0.92 21.68 -24.15
N SER A 936 0.01 22.60 -24.49
CA SER A 936 -0.04 23.24 -25.82
C SER A 936 0.91 24.44 -25.98
N SER A 937 1.25 24.73 -27.23
CA SER A 937 1.96 25.94 -27.67
C SER A 937 1.12 27.22 -27.47
N PRO A 938 1.73 28.37 -27.10
CA PRO A 938 1.06 29.68 -27.05
C PRO A 938 0.40 30.16 -28.34
N LYS A 939 0.75 29.57 -29.49
CA LYS A 939 0.14 29.84 -30.80
C LYS A 939 -1.18 29.09 -31.03
N ARG A 940 -1.44 27.97 -30.32
CA ARG A 940 -2.73 27.25 -30.44
C ARG A 940 -3.87 28.09 -29.84
N GLN A 941 -5.06 27.94 -30.42
CA GLN A 941 -6.25 28.63 -29.95
C GLN A 941 -6.74 28.07 -28.61
N ASP A 942 -6.71 26.74 -28.42
CA ASP A 942 -7.11 26.07 -27.19
C ASP A 942 -5.92 25.80 -26.23
N ILE A 943 -6.21 25.75 -24.92
CA ILE A 943 -5.25 25.39 -23.88
C ILE A 943 -5.40 23.89 -23.58
N ARG A 944 -4.35 23.08 -23.81
CA ARG A 944 -4.33 21.66 -23.43
C ARG A 944 -3.60 21.46 -22.10
N ILE A 945 -4.08 20.54 -21.28
CA ILE A 945 -3.48 20.14 -19.99
C ILE A 945 -3.66 18.64 -19.80
N SER A 946 -2.58 17.91 -19.45
CA SER A 946 -2.66 16.48 -19.15
C SER A 946 -2.46 16.23 -17.64
N ILE A 947 -3.37 15.46 -17.03
CA ILE A 947 -3.45 15.20 -15.59
C ILE A 947 -3.26 13.70 -15.34
N MET A 948 -2.31 13.33 -14.46
CA MET A 948 -2.11 11.95 -14.03
C MET A 948 -2.84 11.63 -12.71
N LYS A 949 -3.43 10.44 -12.63
CA LYS A 949 -4.15 9.84 -11.50
C LYS A 949 -3.20 9.46 -10.34
N LYS A 950 -2.69 10.45 -9.59
CA LYS A 950 -1.74 10.21 -8.46
C LYS A 950 -2.26 10.60 -7.06
N LYS A 951 -2.90 11.75 -6.92
CA LYS A 951 -3.34 12.33 -5.63
C LYS A 951 -4.87 12.18 -5.47
N ASN A 952 -5.39 12.29 -4.25
CA ASN A 952 -6.82 12.12 -3.95
C ASN A 952 -7.75 12.99 -4.82
N TRP A 953 -7.34 14.22 -5.15
CA TRP A 953 -8.12 15.11 -6.02
C TRP A 953 -8.03 14.70 -7.49
N THR A 954 -6.83 14.43 -8.02
CA THR A 954 -6.67 13.99 -9.42
C THR A 954 -7.37 12.67 -9.69
N LYS A 955 -7.41 11.76 -8.70
CA LYS A 955 -8.20 10.53 -8.78
C LYS A 955 -9.70 10.85 -8.89
N LYS A 956 -10.26 11.72 -8.03
CA LYS A 956 -11.66 12.16 -8.13
C LYS A 956 -11.99 12.81 -9.48
N VAL A 957 -11.07 13.59 -10.05
CA VAL A 957 -11.25 14.20 -11.39
C VAL A 957 -11.27 13.12 -12.48
N TYR A 958 -10.34 12.17 -12.46
CA TYR A 958 -10.32 11.03 -13.37
C TYR A 958 -11.62 10.21 -13.25
N ASP A 959 -11.95 9.76 -12.04
CA ASP A 959 -13.11 8.90 -11.77
C ASP A 959 -14.43 9.60 -12.14
N TYR A 960 -14.52 10.94 -12.00
CA TYR A 960 -15.66 11.75 -12.44
C TYR A 960 -15.87 11.70 -13.96
N PHE A 961 -14.86 12.06 -14.74
CA PHE A 961 -14.97 12.08 -16.20
C PHE A 961 -15.08 10.67 -16.79
N TYR A 962 -14.44 9.67 -16.18
CA TYR A 962 -14.65 8.27 -16.52
C TYR A 962 -16.12 7.85 -16.32
N GLY A 963 -16.74 8.24 -15.20
CA GLY A 963 -18.17 8.05 -14.96
C GLY A 963 -19.09 8.81 -15.92
N CYS A 964 -18.67 10.00 -16.40
CA CYS A 964 -19.39 10.71 -17.46
C CYS A 964 -19.32 9.97 -18.81
N LEU A 965 -18.16 9.37 -19.15
CA LEU A 965 -18.00 8.59 -20.38
C LEU A 965 -18.89 7.35 -20.36
N THR A 966 -18.84 6.54 -19.30
CA THR A 966 -19.66 5.32 -19.18
C THR A 966 -21.15 5.63 -19.14
N LYS A 967 -21.57 6.72 -18.47
CA LYS A 967 -22.97 7.15 -18.50
C LYS A 967 -23.43 7.60 -19.89
N ARG A 968 -22.59 8.29 -20.67
CA ARG A 968 -22.92 8.65 -22.06
C ARG A 968 -23.03 7.41 -22.94
N ALA A 969 -22.07 6.47 -22.86
CA ALA A 969 -22.14 5.22 -23.60
C ALA A 969 -23.40 4.40 -23.26
N TYR A 970 -23.75 4.29 -21.98
CA TYR A 970 -24.96 3.59 -21.51
C TYR A 970 -26.26 4.26 -21.98
N LEU A 971 -26.33 5.59 -21.96
CA LEU A 971 -27.49 6.32 -22.50
C LEU A 971 -27.61 6.15 -24.01
N THR A 972 -26.50 6.15 -24.74
CA THR A 972 -26.49 5.88 -26.19
C THR A 972 -26.99 4.46 -26.49
N ALA A 973 -26.61 3.45 -25.70
CA ALA A 973 -27.13 2.09 -25.81
C ALA A 973 -28.66 2.03 -25.62
N ILE A 974 -29.21 2.70 -24.60
CA ILE A 974 -30.66 2.72 -24.35
C ILE A 974 -31.43 3.41 -25.49
N THR A 975 -30.88 4.47 -26.11
CA THR A 975 -31.54 5.14 -27.23
C THR A 975 -31.50 4.38 -28.56
N ILE A 976 -30.80 3.24 -28.61
CA ILE A 976 -30.54 2.45 -29.83
C ILE A 976 -31.34 1.14 -29.89
N ASP A 977 -32.24 0.90 -28.92
CA ASP A 977 -33.13 -0.28 -28.81
C ASP A 977 -34.24 -0.36 -29.91
N GLY A 978 -33.91 0.01 -31.16
CA GLY A 978 -34.83 0.02 -32.29
C GLY A 978 -34.24 0.25 -33.69
N ALA A 979 -32.90 0.23 -33.92
CA ALA A 979 -32.35 0.38 -35.28
C ALA A 979 -30.97 -0.26 -35.53
N ASP A 980 -30.90 -1.10 -36.56
CA ASP A 980 -29.80 -1.52 -37.47
C ASP A 980 -28.36 -1.74 -36.98
N ASN A 981 -27.67 -2.69 -37.62
CA ASN A 981 -26.27 -3.07 -37.37
C ASN A 981 -25.27 -1.90 -37.40
N HIS A 982 -25.53 -0.84 -38.18
CA HIS A 982 -24.68 0.36 -38.23
C HIS A 982 -24.59 1.10 -36.88
N SER A 983 -25.54 0.89 -35.98
CA SER A 983 -25.62 1.54 -34.66
C SER A 983 -24.62 0.96 -33.66
N ASN A 984 -24.33 -0.34 -33.74
CA ASN A 984 -23.35 -1.02 -32.88
C ASN A 984 -21.92 -0.50 -33.14
N ASP A 985 -21.58 -0.20 -34.40
CA ASP A 985 -20.30 0.42 -34.73
C ASP A 985 -20.19 1.84 -34.16
N ASN A 986 -21.27 2.62 -34.12
CA ASN A 986 -21.25 3.94 -33.46
C ASN A 986 -21.02 3.83 -31.94
N LEU A 987 -21.61 2.84 -31.27
CA LEU A 987 -21.35 2.55 -29.85
C LEU A 987 -19.90 2.12 -29.61
N ARG A 988 -19.37 1.23 -30.46
CA ARG A 988 -17.95 0.86 -30.47
C ARG A 988 -17.07 2.09 -30.67
N ASN A 989 -17.35 2.92 -31.68
CA ASN A 989 -16.57 4.11 -32.03
C ASN A 989 -16.58 5.15 -30.90
N ILE A 990 -17.70 5.36 -30.20
CA ILE A 990 -17.75 6.24 -29.02
C ILE A 990 -16.87 5.71 -27.89
N LEU A 991 -16.95 4.42 -27.55
CA LEU A 991 -16.10 3.79 -26.54
C LEU A 991 -14.61 3.73 -26.94
N LEU A 992 -14.31 3.54 -28.24
CA LEU A 992 -12.97 3.54 -28.80
C LEU A 992 -12.34 4.95 -28.83
N SER A 993 -13.14 5.99 -29.09
CA SER A 993 -12.65 7.38 -29.17
C SER A 993 -12.12 7.93 -27.84
N LYS A 994 -12.66 7.44 -26.71
CA LYS A 994 -12.36 7.87 -25.34
C LYS A 994 -12.42 9.40 -25.11
N GLU A 995 -13.10 10.15 -25.98
CA GLU A 995 -13.17 11.62 -25.92
C GLU A 995 -14.59 12.12 -25.66
N ILE A 996 -14.72 12.97 -24.64
CA ILE A 996 -15.97 13.60 -24.23
C ILE A 996 -15.95 15.05 -24.72
N THR A 997 -16.66 15.34 -25.81
CA THR A 997 -16.89 16.72 -26.26
C THR A 997 -18.01 17.38 -25.44
N PHE A 998 -17.83 18.64 -25.06
CA PHE A 998 -18.82 19.42 -24.31
C PHE A 998 -19.45 20.49 -25.19
N LEU A 999 -20.77 20.61 -25.13
CA LEU A 999 -21.48 21.69 -25.80
C LEU A 999 -21.32 23.00 -25.01
N ALA A 1000 -21.41 24.14 -25.70
CA ALA A 1000 -21.17 25.45 -25.11
C ALA A 1000 -22.05 25.79 -23.88
N ASN A 1001 -23.20 25.12 -23.70
CA ASN A 1001 -24.12 25.33 -22.57
C ASN A 1001 -24.14 24.17 -21.56
N ASP A 1002 -23.23 23.20 -21.68
CA ASP A 1002 -23.16 22.05 -20.76
C ASP A 1002 -22.71 22.49 -19.35
N PRO A 1003 -23.51 22.28 -18.28
CA PRO A 1003 -23.12 22.64 -16.93
C PRO A 1003 -21.93 21.81 -16.39
N ASP A 1004 -21.56 20.69 -17.03
CA ASP A 1004 -20.33 19.93 -16.71
C ASP A 1004 -19.05 20.58 -17.27
N ALA A 1005 -19.15 21.55 -18.18
CA ALA A 1005 -18.01 22.22 -18.79
C ALA A 1005 -17.36 23.32 -17.92
N ASP A 1006 -17.98 23.71 -16.80
CA ASP A 1006 -17.57 24.87 -15.98
C ASP A 1006 -16.21 24.65 -15.27
N ILE A 1007 -15.16 25.37 -15.71
CA ILE A 1007 -13.82 25.31 -15.11
C ILE A 1007 -13.29 26.72 -14.77
N TRP A 1008 -12.62 26.84 -13.61
CA TRP A 1008 -12.01 28.09 -13.19
C TRP A 1008 -10.48 27.99 -13.31
N ILE A 1009 -9.86 28.98 -13.92
CA ILE A 1009 -8.40 29.02 -14.13
C ILE A 1009 -7.78 30.32 -13.59
N GLU A 1010 -6.57 30.21 -13.06
CA GLU A 1010 -5.77 31.32 -12.50
C GLU A 1010 -4.32 31.18 -13.00
N GLY A 1011 -3.74 32.26 -13.53
CA GLY A 1011 -2.42 32.25 -14.18
C GLY A 1011 -2.36 33.26 -15.35
N PRO A 1012 -1.37 33.14 -16.27
CA PRO A 1012 -0.33 32.11 -16.32
C PRO A 1012 0.86 32.41 -15.40
N PHE A 1013 1.50 31.36 -14.92
CA PHE A 1013 2.71 31.41 -14.11
C PHE A 1013 3.90 30.93 -14.94
N SER A 1014 5.03 31.64 -14.84
CA SER A 1014 6.23 31.37 -15.65
C SER A 1014 7.17 30.34 -15.01
N THR A 1015 7.95 29.69 -15.87
CA THR A 1015 8.75 28.48 -15.61
C THR A 1015 10.12 28.59 -16.29
N CYS A 1016 11.06 27.70 -15.95
CA CYS A 1016 12.44 27.77 -16.43
C CYS A 1016 12.55 27.49 -17.94
N THR A 1017 11.67 26.65 -18.48
CA THR A 1017 11.55 26.33 -19.91
C THR A 1017 11.10 27.51 -20.78
N SER A 1018 10.68 28.63 -20.20
CA SER A 1018 10.36 29.85 -20.98
C SER A 1018 11.59 30.54 -21.62
N HIS A 1019 12.81 30.09 -21.30
CA HIS A 1019 14.08 30.59 -21.85
C HIS A 1019 14.72 29.67 -22.91
N VAL A 1020 14.06 28.58 -23.31
CA VAL A 1020 14.59 27.57 -24.25
C VAL A 1020 15.08 28.16 -25.58
N PHE A 1021 14.43 29.21 -26.10
CA PHE A 1021 14.74 29.80 -27.41
C PHE A 1021 15.97 30.72 -27.44
N ASN A 1022 16.70 30.86 -26.32
CA ASN A 1022 17.84 31.77 -26.19
C ASN A 1022 19.21 31.12 -26.47
N SER A 1023 19.26 29.85 -26.89
CA SER A 1023 20.50 29.07 -27.02
C SER A 1023 20.58 28.37 -28.37
N GLU A 1024 21.80 28.16 -28.87
CA GLU A 1024 22.04 27.57 -30.20
C GLU A 1024 21.74 26.07 -30.23
N HIS A 1025 22.20 25.33 -29.22
CA HIS A 1025 21.85 23.93 -28.97
C HIS A 1025 21.16 23.79 -27.60
N VAL A 1026 20.04 23.05 -27.57
CA VAL A 1026 19.17 22.89 -26.40
C VAL A 1026 18.97 21.41 -26.12
N VAL A 1027 19.32 20.96 -24.91
CA VAL A 1027 18.97 19.63 -24.41
C VAL A 1027 17.77 19.74 -23.48
N LEU A 1028 16.64 19.12 -23.85
CA LEU A 1028 15.40 19.09 -23.08
C LEU A 1028 15.24 17.74 -22.38
N ILE A 1029 15.35 17.69 -21.06
CA ILE A 1029 15.24 16.45 -20.27
C ILE A 1029 13.94 16.46 -19.46
N GLY A 1030 12.98 15.64 -19.88
CA GLY A 1030 11.73 15.40 -19.16
C GLY A 1030 11.75 14.07 -18.42
N ALA A 1031 11.52 14.06 -17.10
CA ALA A 1031 11.39 12.82 -16.32
C ALA A 1031 9.95 12.63 -15.80
N GLY A 1032 9.29 11.53 -16.19
CA GLY A 1032 7.88 11.30 -15.89
C GLY A 1032 6.96 12.38 -16.50
N ILE A 1033 5.96 12.82 -15.73
CA ILE A 1033 5.07 13.96 -16.08
C ILE A 1033 5.87 15.27 -16.24
N GLY A 1034 7.11 15.33 -15.72
CA GLY A 1034 8.01 16.47 -15.90
C GLY A 1034 8.29 16.78 -17.38
N VAL A 1035 7.94 15.90 -18.31
CA VAL A 1035 8.03 16.16 -19.76
C VAL A 1035 7.10 17.28 -20.26
N THR A 1036 5.97 17.58 -19.59
CA THR A 1036 4.92 18.46 -20.15
C THR A 1036 5.39 19.88 -20.58
N PRO A 1037 6.29 20.58 -19.85
CA PRO A 1037 6.83 21.85 -20.34
C PRO A 1037 7.70 21.70 -21.60
N SER A 1038 8.42 20.58 -21.73
CA SER A 1038 9.21 20.25 -22.93
C SER A 1038 8.29 19.98 -24.12
N ILE A 1039 7.18 19.26 -23.94
CA ILE A 1039 6.16 19.08 -25.00
C ILE A 1039 5.61 20.43 -25.49
N SER A 1040 5.28 21.36 -24.57
CA SER A 1040 4.83 22.73 -24.92
C SER A 1040 5.91 23.53 -25.67
N ALA A 1041 7.20 23.30 -25.36
CA ALA A 1041 8.31 23.92 -26.09
C ALA A 1041 8.48 23.32 -27.50
N LEU A 1042 8.38 21.99 -27.66
CA LEU A 1042 8.44 21.28 -28.94
C LEU A 1042 7.28 21.65 -29.86
N ASP A 1043 6.03 21.62 -29.37
CA ASP A 1043 4.84 22.08 -30.12
C ASP A 1043 5.01 23.53 -30.61
N SER A 1044 5.66 24.39 -29.82
CA SER A 1044 5.98 25.76 -30.21
C SER A 1044 7.15 25.89 -31.19
N LEU A 1045 8.10 24.95 -31.22
CA LEU A 1045 9.17 24.87 -32.22
C LEU A 1045 8.59 24.46 -33.58
N THR A 1046 7.84 23.36 -33.62
CA THR A 1046 7.23 22.82 -34.84
C THR A 1046 6.29 23.85 -35.49
N GLN A 1047 5.45 24.54 -34.72
CA GLN A 1047 4.60 25.63 -35.22
C GLN A 1047 5.38 26.90 -35.61
N ARG A 1048 6.66 27.06 -35.24
CA ARG A 1048 7.52 28.12 -35.81
C ARG A 1048 8.07 27.69 -37.16
N VAL A 1049 8.55 26.45 -37.28
CA VAL A 1049 9.04 25.87 -38.55
C VAL A 1049 7.94 25.84 -39.62
N GLN A 1050 6.72 25.41 -39.28
CA GLN A 1050 5.58 25.34 -40.20
C GLN A 1050 5.12 26.73 -40.68
N ASN A 1051 4.95 27.70 -39.78
CA ASN A 1051 4.45 29.04 -40.14
C ASN A 1051 5.43 29.83 -41.05
N HIS A 1052 6.69 29.42 -41.15
CA HIS A 1052 7.67 30.04 -42.05
C HIS A 1052 7.51 29.60 -43.52
N ARG A 1053 6.48 28.78 -43.85
CA ARG A 1053 6.24 28.22 -45.20
C ARG A 1053 4.99 28.72 -45.91
N CYS A 1054 4.37 29.82 -45.50
CA CYS A 1054 3.31 30.48 -46.28
C CYS A 1054 3.89 31.21 -47.51
N VAL A 1055 4.37 30.46 -48.50
CA VAL A 1055 4.68 30.97 -49.84
C VAL A 1055 3.44 30.80 -50.72
N CYS A 1056 2.89 31.92 -51.15
CA CYS A 1056 1.77 31.99 -52.08
C CYS A 1056 2.22 31.52 -53.47
N VAL A 1057 1.86 30.29 -53.88
CA VAL A 1057 2.24 29.73 -55.20
C VAL A 1057 1.67 30.56 -56.36
N SER A 1058 0.58 31.31 -56.13
CA SER A 1058 -0.05 32.20 -57.11
C SER A 1058 0.45 33.66 -57.08
N CYS A 1059 1.34 34.05 -56.16
CA CYS A 1059 1.78 35.44 -56.05
C CYS A 1059 3.27 35.57 -55.71
N ASN A 1060 4.08 35.78 -56.76
CA ASN A 1060 5.54 35.90 -56.74
C ASN A 1060 6.04 37.26 -56.18
N ALA A 1061 5.39 37.76 -55.13
CA ALA A 1061 5.63 39.10 -54.58
C ALA A 1061 5.37 39.17 -53.07
N ASN A 1062 6.31 38.67 -52.26
CA ASN A 1062 7.01 39.50 -51.26
C ASN A 1062 7.98 38.67 -50.41
N SER A 1063 9.26 38.96 -50.58
CA SER A 1063 10.35 38.49 -49.72
C SER A 1063 10.30 39.16 -48.34
N TYR A 1064 9.60 38.56 -47.39
CA TYR A 1064 9.83 38.90 -45.98
C TYR A 1064 11.24 38.46 -45.57
N ASN A 1065 12.06 39.43 -45.17
CA ASN A 1065 13.48 39.27 -44.87
C ASN A 1065 13.79 38.07 -43.96
N TYR A 1066 14.33 37.00 -44.55
CA TYR A 1066 14.80 35.77 -43.89
C TYR A 1066 15.92 36.04 -42.86
N THR A 1067 16.51 37.23 -42.89
CA THR A 1067 17.74 37.62 -42.19
C THR A 1067 17.57 38.12 -40.75
N GLN A 1068 16.36 38.46 -40.28
CA GLN A 1068 16.16 38.95 -38.91
C GLN A 1068 15.59 37.92 -37.91
N ILE A 1069 14.96 36.84 -38.38
CA ILE A 1069 14.27 35.87 -37.49
C ILE A 1069 15.20 34.72 -37.03
N SER A 1070 16.35 34.53 -37.68
CA SER A 1070 17.34 33.49 -37.36
C SER A 1070 18.04 33.63 -36.00
N LYS A 1071 17.95 34.79 -35.33
CA LYS A 1071 18.64 35.06 -34.04
C LYS A 1071 17.91 34.55 -32.78
N GLN A 1072 16.72 33.95 -32.89
CA GLN A 1072 15.90 33.55 -31.72
C GLN A 1072 15.29 32.14 -31.85
N GLN A 1073 15.98 31.21 -32.52
CA GLN A 1073 15.60 29.80 -32.56
C GLN A 1073 16.85 28.93 -32.34
N PRO A 1074 16.74 27.80 -31.61
CA PRO A 1074 17.82 26.83 -31.53
C PRO A 1074 18.02 26.19 -32.90
N LYS A 1075 19.28 25.95 -33.28
CA LYS A 1075 19.65 25.23 -34.51
C LYS A 1075 19.44 23.72 -34.36
N LYS A 1076 19.61 23.21 -33.13
CA LYS A 1076 19.47 21.80 -32.77
C LYS A 1076 18.81 21.66 -31.41
N VAL A 1077 17.91 20.68 -31.29
CA VAL A 1077 17.22 20.32 -30.04
C VAL A 1077 17.32 18.82 -29.83
N ASP A 1078 17.78 18.42 -28.65
CA ASP A 1078 17.92 17.03 -28.25
C ASP A 1078 16.95 16.76 -27.09
N PHE A 1079 15.92 15.96 -27.35
CA PHE A 1079 14.82 15.72 -26.42
C PHE A 1079 14.92 14.34 -25.77
N PHE A 1080 15.20 14.33 -24.47
CA PHE A 1080 15.26 13.13 -23.65
C PHE A 1080 13.98 12.99 -22.83
N TRP A 1081 13.21 11.94 -23.08
CA TRP A 1081 12.05 11.59 -22.23
C TRP A 1081 12.32 10.29 -21.47
N ILE A 1082 12.42 10.41 -20.14
CA ILE A 1082 12.80 9.32 -19.24
C ILE A 1082 11.59 8.94 -18.39
N ASN A 1083 11.08 7.73 -18.58
CA ASN A 1083 9.99 7.17 -17.78
C ASN A 1083 10.44 5.91 -17.04
N ARG A 1084 9.62 5.47 -16.09
CA ARG A 1084 9.75 4.13 -15.51
C ARG A 1084 9.02 3.12 -16.39
N GLU A 1085 7.71 3.32 -16.54
CA GLU A 1085 6.78 2.48 -17.30
C GLU A 1085 6.66 2.93 -18.77
N ILE A 1086 6.44 1.99 -19.67
CA ILE A 1086 6.45 2.23 -21.12
C ILE A 1086 5.11 2.82 -21.61
N GLU A 1087 4.02 2.45 -20.94
CA GLU A 1087 2.66 2.95 -21.14
C GLU A 1087 2.57 4.46 -20.91
N THR A 1088 3.49 5.05 -20.15
CA THR A 1088 3.56 6.50 -19.92
C THR A 1088 3.93 7.27 -21.19
N PHE A 1089 4.64 6.65 -22.15
CA PHE A 1089 5.01 7.28 -23.42
C PHE A 1089 3.78 7.53 -24.34
N SER A 1090 2.72 6.73 -24.20
CA SER A 1090 1.49 6.88 -25.00
C SER A 1090 0.85 8.27 -24.89
N CYS A 1091 0.99 8.94 -23.75
CA CYS A 1091 0.18 10.11 -23.39
C CYS A 1091 0.58 11.42 -24.06
N PHE A 1092 1.64 11.42 -24.87
CA PHE A 1092 1.95 12.49 -25.81
C PHE A 1092 2.25 11.96 -27.22
N ARG A 1093 1.95 10.69 -27.51
CA ARG A 1093 2.26 10.04 -28.80
C ARG A 1093 1.75 10.84 -29.99
N ASP A 1094 0.45 11.17 -30.02
CA ASP A 1094 -0.17 11.96 -31.10
C ASP A 1094 0.58 13.27 -31.39
N ILE A 1095 1.12 13.92 -30.36
CA ILE A 1095 1.87 15.18 -30.49
C ILE A 1095 3.30 14.91 -30.97
N LEU A 1096 3.95 13.84 -30.50
CA LEU A 1096 5.29 13.47 -30.96
C LEU A 1096 5.26 12.97 -32.41
N GLU A 1097 4.23 12.22 -32.81
CA GLU A 1097 3.97 11.79 -34.19
C GLU A 1097 3.71 13.00 -35.11
N GLU A 1098 2.90 13.98 -34.68
CA GLU A 1098 2.71 15.26 -35.39
C GLU A 1098 4.04 15.99 -35.61
N ILE A 1099 4.96 15.91 -34.64
CA ILE A 1099 6.29 16.53 -34.70
C ILE A 1099 7.25 15.75 -35.61
N GLU A 1100 7.30 14.41 -35.51
CA GLU A 1100 8.12 13.55 -36.39
C GLU A 1100 7.72 13.72 -37.85
N ASN A 1101 6.43 13.62 -38.15
CA ASN A 1101 5.89 13.80 -39.51
C ASN A 1101 6.12 15.22 -40.03
N ALA A 1102 6.03 16.25 -39.18
CA ALA A 1102 6.38 17.62 -39.56
C ALA A 1102 7.89 17.80 -39.86
N GLN A 1103 8.77 17.08 -39.17
CA GLN A 1103 10.20 17.08 -39.44
C GLN A 1103 10.56 16.32 -40.74
N GLU A 1104 9.94 15.18 -40.99
CA GLU A 1104 10.16 14.40 -42.21
C GLU A 1104 9.69 15.17 -43.46
N ASN A 1105 8.50 15.76 -43.41
CA ASN A 1105 8.02 16.70 -44.44
C ASN A 1105 8.91 17.95 -44.57
N TYR A 1106 9.60 18.36 -43.52
CA TYR A 1106 10.60 19.43 -43.61
C TYR A 1106 11.83 18.98 -44.41
N LEU A 1107 12.38 17.80 -44.10
CA LEU A 1107 13.54 17.20 -44.77
C LEU A 1107 13.26 16.87 -46.24
N ASN A 1108 12.14 16.23 -46.55
CA ASN A 1108 11.75 15.87 -47.91
C ASN A 1108 11.64 17.11 -48.81
N ILE A 1109 11.05 18.20 -48.30
CA ILE A 1109 10.98 19.47 -49.04
C ILE A 1109 12.36 20.12 -49.19
N MET A 1110 13.24 20.04 -48.18
CA MET A 1110 14.60 20.58 -48.27
C MET A 1110 15.50 19.77 -49.23
N ALA A 1111 15.28 18.46 -49.35
CA ALA A 1111 15.91 17.64 -50.37
C ALA A 1111 15.39 18.02 -51.77
N ALA A 1112 14.08 18.17 -51.94
CA ALA A 1112 13.46 18.56 -53.21
C ALA A 1112 13.77 20.00 -53.69
N THR A 1113 14.22 20.89 -52.80
CA THR A 1113 14.65 22.26 -53.17
C THR A 1113 16.17 22.43 -53.32
N ARG A 1114 16.98 21.41 -53.02
CA ARG A 1114 18.45 21.45 -53.15
C ARG A 1114 18.96 20.61 -54.32
N ASN A 1115 18.88 21.17 -55.53
CA ASN A 1115 19.68 20.69 -56.64
C ASN A 1115 21.17 21.02 -56.38
N ASN A 1116 22.01 19.99 -56.18
CA ASN A 1116 23.48 20.05 -56.10
C ASN A 1116 24.09 20.79 -54.90
N SER A 1117 23.87 20.31 -53.67
CA SER A 1117 24.74 20.63 -52.52
C SER A 1117 25.04 19.38 -51.67
N THR A 1118 26.31 19.11 -51.39
CA THR A 1118 26.81 17.88 -50.72
C THR A 1118 26.71 17.89 -49.19
N GLU A 1119 26.12 18.91 -48.57
CA GLU A 1119 25.90 18.93 -47.12
C GLU A 1119 24.61 18.16 -46.74
N PRO A 1120 24.68 17.12 -45.88
CA PRO A 1120 23.51 16.40 -45.43
C PRO A 1120 22.58 17.32 -44.61
N THR A 1121 21.30 17.35 -44.96
CA THR A 1121 20.27 18.09 -44.22
C THR A 1121 20.01 17.42 -42.87
N SER A 1122 20.64 17.94 -41.81
CA SER A 1122 20.50 17.40 -40.45
C SER A 1122 19.10 17.63 -39.86
N ARG A 1123 18.63 16.65 -39.08
CA ARG A 1123 17.41 16.77 -38.25
C ARG A 1123 17.59 17.91 -37.24
N TYR A 1124 16.58 18.77 -37.11
CA TYR A 1124 16.59 19.88 -36.14
C TYR A 1124 16.18 19.42 -34.74
N LEU A 1125 15.44 18.31 -34.64
CA LEU A 1125 15.04 17.63 -33.41
C LEU A 1125 15.47 16.17 -33.46
N ASP A 1126 16.29 15.75 -32.50
CA ASP A 1126 16.48 14.32 -32.19
C ASP A 1126 15.74 13.99 -30.89
N MET A 1127 15.06 12.84 -30.87
CA MET A 1127 14.32 12.35 -29.72
C MET A 1127 14.97 11.09 -29.18
N HIS A 1128 14.99 10.96 -27.86
CA HIS A 1128 15.55 9.82 -27.14
C HIS A 1128 14.61 9.42 -26.01
N LEU A 1129 13.91 8.30 -26.20
CA LEU A 1129 13.00 7.74 -25.21
C LEU A 1129 13.77 6.74 -24.35
N TYR A 1130 13.68 6.83 -23.03
CA TYR A 1130 14.37 5.94 -22.09
C TYR A 1130 13.40 5.32 -21.08
N CYS A 1131 13.18 4.01 -21.19
CA CYS A 1131 12.42 3.22 -20.23
C CYS A 1131 13.35 2.68 -19.14
N THR A 1132 13.10 3.02 -17.87
CA THR A 1132 14.02 2.71 -16.74
C THR A 1132 13.55 1.57 -15.83
N SER A 1133 12.34 1.03 -16.01
CA SER A 1133 11.89 -0.20 -15.33
C SER A 1133 12.44 -1.46 -16.03
N LEU A 1134 12.29 -1.50 -17.35
CA LEU A 1134 12.99 -2.41 -18.24
C LEU A 1134 14.48 -2.11 -18.08
N ARG A 1135 15.23 -3.07 -17.56
CA ARG A 1135 16.70 -3.02 -17.47
C ARG A 1135 17.22 -4.39 -17.87
N PRO A 1136 18.20 -4.49 -18.81
CA PRO A 1136 18.73 -5.78 -19.22
C PRO A 1136 19.25 -6.58 -18.02
N ASN A 1137 19.93 -5.91 -17.09
CA ASN A 1137 20.59 -6.55 -15.94
C ASN A 1137 19.87 -6.33 -14.60
N LYS A 1138 18.56 -6.01 -14.56
CA LYS A 1138 17.76 -6.09 -13.30
C LYS A 1138 16.34 -6.63 -13.48
N LYS A 1139 15.78 -6.56 -14.69
CA LYS A 1139 14.45 -7.06 -15.03
C LYS A 1139 14.35 -7.36 -16.52
N ALA A 1140 14.89 -8.50 -16.93
CA ALA A 1140 14.35 -9.21 -18.08
C ALA A 1140 13.10 -9.97 -17.61
N THR A 1141 11.93 -9.44 -17.91
CA THR A 1141 10.65 -10.08 -17.58
C THR A 1141 10.25 -10.99 -18.73
N LEU A 1142 9.58 -12.11 -18.41
CA LEU A 1142 9.19 -13.11 -19.41
C LEU A 1142 8.27 -12.51 -20.50
N GLU A 1143 7.55 -11.44 -20.16
CA GLU A 1143 6.74 -10.60 -21.04
C GLU A 1143 7.55 -9.96 -22.18
N ALA A 1144 8.78 -9.54 -21.92
CA ALA A 1144 9.60 -8.91 -22.95
C ALA A 1144 10.07 -9.91 -24.01
N LEU A 1145 10.11 -11.22 -23.74
CA LEU A 1145 10.75 -12.19 -24.64
C LEU A 1145 10.06 -12.34 -26.02
N PRO A 1146 8.75 -12.66 -26.13
CA PRO A 1146 8.10 -12.78 -27.44
C PRO A 1146 8.10 -11.42 -28.16
N TYR A 1147 8.03 -10.35 -27.38
CA TYR A 1147 8.04 -8.99 -27.87
C TYR A 1147 9.39 -8.59 -28.47
N ASP A 1148 10.49 -8.75 -27.74
CA ASP A 1148 11.86 -8.44 -28.16
C ASP A 1148 12.25 -9.26 -29.39
N LEU A 1149 11.73 -10.49 -29.50
CA LEU A 1149 11.91 -11.33 -30.69
C LEU A 1149 11.31 -10.66 -31.94
N VAL A 1150 10.03 -10.25 -31.87
CA VAL A 1150 9.35 -9.54 -32.96
C VAL A 1150 9.97 -8.16 -33.19
N ALA A 1151 10.27 -7.42 -32.13
CA ALA A 1151 10.79 -6.05 -32.20
C ALA A 1151 12.20 -5.96 -32.78
N ASN A 1152 13.11 -6.88 -32.45
CA ASN A 1152 14.45 -6.88 -33.03
C ASN A 1152 14.43 -7.25 -34.53
N ILE A 1153 13.54 -8.14 -34.95
CA ILE A 1153 13.36 -8.51 -36.37
C ILE A 1153 12.69 -7.36 -37.13
N TYR A 1154 11.64 -6.74 -36.57
CA TYR A 1154 10.90 -5.65 -37.19
C TYR A 1154 11.68 -4.32 -37.22
N ALA A 1155 12.50 -4.04 -36.20
CA ALA A 1155 13.39 -2.87 -36.18
C ALA A 1155 14.47 -2.94 -37.29
N GLY A 1156 14.89 -4.16 -37.67
CA GLY A 1156 15.72 -4.38 -38.85
C GLY A 1156 15.10 -3.91 -40.17
N MET A 1157 13.76 -3.78 -40.23
CA MET A 1157 12.99 -3.37 -41.41
C MET A 1157 12.69 -1.86 -41.49
N GLN A 1158 13.20 -1.05 -40.55
CA GLN A 1158 13.09 0.44 -40.54
C GLN A 1158 11.66 1.04 -40.55
N GLN A 1159 10.61 0.32 -40.12
CA GLN A 1159 9.24 0.87 -40.21
C GLN A 1159 8.78 1.66 -38.97
N TYR A 1160 8.58 1.05 -37.79
CA TYR A 1160 8.20 1.79 -36.56
C TYR A 1160 8.70 1.09 -35.26
N ASP A 1161 8.91 1.88 -34.20
CA ASP A 1161 9.11 1.38 -32.82
C ASP A 1161 7.81 0.75 -32.31
N ILE A 1162 7.81 -0.57 -32.13
CA ILE A 1162 6.59 -1.30 -31.72
C ILE A 1162 6.08 -0.82 -30.34
N HIS A 1163 6.92 -0.24 -29.47
CA HIS A 1163 6.53 0.10 -28.09
C HIS A 1163 5.67 1.36 -28.04
N THR A 1164 5.99 2.33 -28.90
CA THR A 1164 5.38 3.65 -28.89
C THR A 1164 4.63 3.98 -30.17
N GLY A 1165 4.84 3.25 -31.27
CA GLY A 1165 4.34 3.56 -32.61
C GLY A 1165 5.02 4.77 -33.26
N LEU A 1166 6.15 5.24 -32.71
CA LEU A 1166 6.93 6.35 -33.25
C LEU A 1166 8.04 5.82 -34.17
N LYS A 1167 8.64 6.70 -34.98
CA LYS A 1167 9.84 6.35 -35.77
C LYS A 1167 11.12 6.35 -34.92
N THR A 1168 11.09 7.02 -33.77
CA THR A 1168 12.16 7.01 -32.77
C THR A 1168 12.14 5.72 -31.92
N PRO A 1169 13.24 4.95 -31.85
CA PRO A 1169 13.31 3.74 -31.03
C PRO A 1169 13.34 4.05 -29.54
N THR A 1170 12.74 3.17 -28.74
CA THR A 1170 12.79 3.26 -27.26
C THR A 1170 14.05 2.58 -26.71
N HIS A 1171 14.87 3.33 -25.97
CA HIS A 1171 16.04 2.78 -25.28
C HIS A 1171 15.69 2.20 -23.91
N VAL A 1172 16.28 1.05 -23.58
CA VAL A 1172 16.11 0.35 -22.31
C VAL A 1172 17.25 0.72 -21.36
N GLY A 1173 16.93 1.17 -20.14
CA GLY A 1173 17.90 1.55 -19.10
C GLY A 1173 18.05 3.06 -18.86
N ARG A 1174 19.17 3.46 -18.22
CA ARG A 1174 19.48 4.87 -17.89
C ARG A 1174 20.28 5.53 -19.03
N PRO A 1175 20.04 6.83 -19.35
CA PRO A 1175 20.87 7.55 -20.32
C PRO A 1175 22.34 7.63 -19.89
N PRO A 1176 23.32 7.31 -20.76
CA PRO A 1176 24.75 7.41 -20.46
C PRO A 1176 25.23 8.87 -20.55
N TRP A 1177 24.81 9.71 -19.60
CA TRP A 1177 25.00 11.17 -19.63
C TRP A 1177 26.42 11.63 -19.96
N LYS A 1178 27.45 10.98 -19.42
CA LYS A 1178 28.85 11.34 -19.68
C LYS A 1178 29.21 11.21 -21.16
N VAL A 1179 28.78 10.13 -21.82
CA VAL A 1179 29.08 9.83 -23.23
C VAL A 1179 28.26 10.73 -24.16
N LEU A 1180 26.99 10.95 -23.82
CA LEU A 1180 26.11 11.86 -24.57
C LEU A 1180 26.60 13.30 -24.51
N PHE A 1181 26.95 13.80 -23.31
CA PHE A 1181 27.36 15.18 -23.14
C PHE A 1181 28.80 15.43 -23.64
N SER A 1182 29.69 14.45 -23.62
CA SER A 1182 31.00 14.57 -24.29
C SER A 1182 30.83 14.66 -25.81
N LYS A 1183 29.91 13.89 -26.40
CA LYS A 1183 29.54 14.00 -27.82
C LYS A 1183 29.00 15.40 -28.15
N PHE A 1184 28.02 15.88 -27.39
CA PHE A 1184 27.46 17.24 -27.58
C PHE A 1184 28.48 18.36 -27.42
N LYS A 1185 29.53 18.18 -26.60
CA LYS A 1185 30.62 19.15 -26.44
C LYS A 1185 31.56 19.18 -27.66
N ALA A 1186 31.71 18.05 -28.36
CA ALA A 1186 32.47 17.98 -29.60
C ALA A 1186 31.66 18.57 -30.79
N GLU A 1187 30.34 18.36 -30.81
CA GLU A 1187 29.46 18.77 -31.92
C GLU A 1187 29.00 20.24 -31.84
N HIS A 1188 28.88 20.82 -30.64
CA HIS A 1188 28.25 22.13 -30.44
C HIS A 1188 29.04 23.09 -29.54
N LYS A 1189 29.20 24.34 -29.99
CA LYS A 1189 29.95 25.40 -29.27
C LYS A 1189 29.28 25.88 -27.98
N SER A 1190 27.95 25.88 -27.91
CA SER A 1190 27.20 26.31 -26.73
C SER A 1190 25.93 25.48 -26.53
N THR A 1191 25.86 24.79 -25.39
CA THR A 1191 24.76 23.88 -25.04
C THR A 1191 24.09 24.33 -23.76
N SER A 1192 22.76 24.44 -23.79
CA SER A 1192 21.91 24.72 -22.63
C SER A 1192 21.04 23.52 -22.29
N VAL A 1193 21.13 23.03 -21.05
CA VAL A 1193 20.42 21.85 -20.57
C VAL A 1193 19.28 22.28 -19.65
N PHE A 1194 18.04 21.96 -20.05
CA PHE A 1194 16.83 22.21 -19.28
C PHE A 1194 16.26 20.89 -18.78
N LEU A 1195 16.23 20.69 -17.46
CA LEU A 1195 15.73 19.47 -16.85
C LEU A 1195 14.48 19.75 -16.01
N THR A 1196 13.40 19.06 -16.33
CA THR A 1196 12.18 19.07 -15.50
C THR A 1196 11.92 17.68 -14.93
N GLY A 1197 12.01 17.54 -13.61
CA GLY A 1197 11.97 16.24 -12.96
C GLY A 1197 12.50 16.21 -11.52
N ASN A 1198 12.84 15.01 -11.05
CA ASN A 1198 13.32 14.76 -9.69
C ASN A 1198 14.72 15.39 -9.46
N THR A 1199 14.91 15.99 -8.29
CA THR A 1199 16.16 16.60 -7.80
C THR A 1199 17.39 15.69 -7.86
N LEU A 1200 17.22 14.37 -7.70
CA LEU A 1200 18.33 13.40 -7.78
C LEU A 1200 18.87 13.28 -9.21
N LEU A 1201 18.00 13.23 -10.22
CA LEU A 1201 18.43 13.25 -11.62
C LEU A 1201 19.03 14.61 -11.96
N ALA A 1202 18.43 15.68 -11.44
CA ALA A 1202 18.94 17.04 -11.61
C ALA A 1202 20.38 17.20 -11.07
N SER A 1203 20.72 16.61 -9.92
CA SER A 1203 22.09 16.70 -9.38
C SER A 1203 23.11 15.90 -10.18
N GLN A 1204 22.74 14.72 -10.70
CA GLN A 1204 23.58 13.91 -11.58
C GLN A 1204 23.86 14.62 -12.92
N VAL A 1205 22.82 15.13 -13.55
CA VAL A 1205 22.92 15.88 -14.82
C VAL A 1205 23.69 17.18 -14.61
N LYS A 1206 23.37 17.94 -13.53
CA LYS A 1206 24.09 19.16 -13.19
C LYS A 1206 25.59 18.92 -13.04
N ARG A 1207 26.00 17.87 -12.31
CA ARG A 1207 27.42 17.53 -12.17
C ARG A 1207 28.11 17.32 -13.52
N CYS A 1208 27.45 16.61 -14.45
CA CYS A 1208 27.98 16.42 -15.81
C CYS A 1208 28.01 17.74 -16.60
N CYS A 1209 27.04 18.64 -16.40
CA CYS A 1209 27.04 19.98 -16.99
C CYS A 1209 28.17 20.86 -16.43
N ASP A 1210 28.38 20.86 -15.10
CA ASP A 1210 29.42 21.62 -14.41
C ASP A 1210 30.83 21.13 -14.85
N GLU A 1211 31.03 19.80 -14.94
CA GLU A 1211 32.27 19.17 -15.46
C GLU A 1211 32.56 19.54 -16.93
N LEU A 1212 31.53 19.84 -17.74
CA LEU A 1212 31.66 20.11 -19.18
C LEU A 1212 31.49 21.59 -19.58
N GLY A 1213 31.03 22.46 -18.68
CA GLY A 1213 30.80 23.90 -18.92
C GLY A 1213 29.45 24.23 -19.57
N PHE A 1214 28.42 23.39 -19.40
CA PHE A 1214 27.08 23.60 -19.98
C PHE A 1214 26.17 24.42 -19.07
N ALA A 1215 25.32 25.27 -19.66
CA ALA A 1215 24.37 26.07 -18.90
C ALA A 1215 23.18 25.22 -18.44
N PHE A 1216 23.13 24.87 -17.15
CA PHE A 1216 22.09 24.01 -16.57
C PHE A 1216 20.96 24.78 -15.90
N ARG A 1217 19.70 24.37 -16.14
CA ARG A 1217 18.49 24.87 -15.44
C ARG A 1217 17.61 23.70 -15.02
N HIS A 1218 17.25 23.66 -13.74
CA HIS A 1218 16.35 22.65 -13.16
C HIS A 1218 15.00 23.24 -12.79
N GLU A 1219 13.94 22.47 -13.04
CA GLU A 1219 12.60 22.71 -12.54
C GLU A 1219 12.06 21.44 -11.83
N PRO A 1220 11.67 21.51 -10.55
CA PRO A 1220 11.08 20.37 -9.85
C PRO A 1220 9.69 20.05 -10.41
N GLY A 1221 9.44 18.79 -10.77
CA GLY A 1221 8.13 18.34 -11.26
C GLY A 1221 7.04 18.32 -10.16
N PHE A 1222 5.81 18.71 -10.52
CA PHE A 1222 4.64 18.89 -9.63
C PHE A 1222 3.80 17.61 -9.33
#